data_AF-V5IL35-F1
#
_entry.id   AF-V5IL35-F1
#
_cell.length_a   1.000
_cell.length_b   1.000
_cell.length_c   1.000
_cell.angle_alpha   90.00
_cell.angle_beta   90.00
_cell.angle_gamma   90.00
#
_symmetry.space_group_name_H-M   'P 1'
#
loop_
_entity.id
_entity.type
_entity.pdbx_description
1 polymer ?
#
loop_
_entity_poly.entity_id
_entity_poly.type
_entity_poly.pdbx_seq_one_letter_code
_entity_poly.pdbx_strand_id
1 'polypeptide(L)'
;MGKNRLPVSPWTVLMSGATAPRLQNVLSRPVLSSKRDAGRTSSHHLLKSLLLASRFAASTLVATTSSAGASRSTGTSSPDPGPTINKSQTNRNPSTYTSPPNSLSRTFSASNLLAWYRTLPSPYFNLSGHLDDLSSLIRPFLAFLDPSSLSSPYSMASTSYAFSTSSGSDFSTPRSSSPHSSASVASARSSHSSTFSAGKRLSMSSVRRTSASNPMSSVDLSTIEEALKMANLDTLKGYCQKTYGEVHQETTTEYISQEEARGYQVLNQPHWNKGTSFTPEERVAKNLTGLIPHVMEDSEKQVERALKMIRTRQTDIDRYLYLSTIKSQNVDLFYRLLMDHAKEMMPLVYTPTIGDVCLQYSTLYTRPEALYISIKQRKSIRTILRNWPYPQPEICVVTDGSRILGLGDLGVNGVGIPIGKLALYTAAAGIHPDKTLPIVLDCGTANETNLKDPLYLGLRQKRIPVAEQQEFMDEFMEAAAEVFPDMVVQFEDFESEKAFNYLDRYRDQYKCFNDDIQGTGAVVLAGYIGAVNLSNVPIEEQRLVFMGAGSAGVGVAKQLVEYYTKRGLSEQQAKDKFWLVDTKGLVTKDRGDKLAEHKKYFARTDNNGHQFRTLEEVIEYVKPSALVGLTATHGVFTESVVRALKASVDAGGLGRRPILFPLSNPLTKAECTFKEAIDWTDGTVLFASGSPFSSYTTNGVTYHPNQGNNVYVFPGIGLGAILAKATRVTDDMIYTSAAALANSLNADEVKQGLIYPRIDRVREASVIVAREVMKSARREGVSTLPEEQWLEWEEWGDVDLERYIKQHIYDPKF
;
A
#
# COMPACT_ATOMS: atom_id res chain seq x y z
N MET A 1 63.77 -36.69 -3.96
CA MET A 1 64.43 -37.41 -5.09
C MET A 1 63.57 -38.64 -5.40
N GLY A 2 63.40 -39.13 -6.64
CA GLY A 2 63.91 -38.70 -7.95
C GLY A 2 62.97 -39.18 -9.09
N LYS A 3 63.25 -38.81 -10.35
CA LYS A 3 62.36 -39.02 -11.53
C LYS A 3 62.50 -40.41 -12.18
N ASN A 4 61.44 -40.88 -12.85
CA ASN A 4 61.34 -41.64 -14.13
C ASN A 4 60.11 -42.59 -14.14
N ARG A 5 59.51 -43.07 -15.25
CA ARG A 5 59.39 -42.68 -16.68
C ARG A 5 58.18 -43.46 -17.30
N LEU A 6 57.73 -43.10 -18.51
CA LEU A 6 56.68 -43.81 -19.29
C LEU A 6 57.19 -45.14 -19.90
N PRO A 7 56.29 -46.08 -20.28
CA PRO A 7 55.84 -46.24 -21.69
C PRO A 7 54.30 -46.38 -21.85
N VAL A 8 53.63 -45.82 -22.87
CA VAL A 8 53.38 -46.27 -24.28
C VAL A 8 52.23 -47.30 -24.44
N SER A 9 51.39 -47.12 -25.49
CA SER A 9 50.10 -47.78 -25.81
C SER A 9 50.25 -49.11 -26.61
N PRO A 10 49.16 -49.80 -27.09
CA PRO A 10 48.52 -49.41 -28.39
C PRO A 10 47.11 -49.97 -28.81
N TRP A 11 46.59 -49.52 -29.98
CA TRP A 11 45.54 -50.05 -30.92
C TRP A 11 44.04 -50.24 -30.48
N THR A 12 42.95 -50.21 -31.31
CA THR A 12 42.56 -49.45 -32.55
C THR A 12 41.13 -49.84 -33.11
N VAL A 13 40.24 -48.86 -33.45
CA VAL A 13 39.15 -48.84 -34.52
C VAL A 13 37.87 -49.73 -34.38
N LEU A 14 36.71 -49.64 -35.10
CA LEU A 14 36.17 -48.95 -36.34
C LEU A 14 34.62 -48.73 -36.31
N MET A 15 34.09 -47.79 -37.13
CA MET A 15 32.71 -47.69 -37.74
C MET A 15 31.45 -47.62 -36.84
N SER A 16 30.25 -47.11 -37.24
CA SER A 16 29.71 -46.26 -38.36
C SER A 16 28.23 -45.89 -38.03
N GLY A 17 27.54 -44.87 -38.56
CA GLY A 17 27.84 -43.80 -39.53
C GLY A 17 26.54 -43.08 -40.00
N ALA A 18 26.65 -42.02 -40.84
CA ALA A 18 25.55 -41.25 -41.50
C ALA A 18 24.61 -40.42 -40.57
N THR A 19 24.01 -39.27 -40.95
CA THR A 19 24.03 -38.51 -42.23
C THR A 19 23.89 -36.99 -41.95
N ALA A 20 24.22 -36.12 -42.92
CA ALA A 20 24.00 -34.66 -42.89
C ALA A 20 23.27 -34.17 -44.16
N PRO A 21 22.71 -32.95 -44.17
CA PRO A 21 23.42 -31.82 -44.80
C PRO A 21 23.43 -30.54 -43.90
N ARG A 22 24.43 -29.65 -43.90
CA ARG A 22 25.23 -28.94 -44.93
C ARG A 22 24.55 -27.73 -45.61
N LEU A 23 24.89 -26.54 -45.12
CA LEU A 23 25.46 -25.35 -45.82
C LEU A 23 26.05 -24.47 -44.68
N GLN A 24 27.36 -24.19 -44.58
CA GLN A 24 28.23 -23.31 -45.39
C GLN A 24 27.81 -21.83 -45.36
N ASN A 25 28.70 -20.85 -45.16
CA ASN A 25 30.13 -20.87 -44.73
C ASN A 25 30.58 -19.40 -44.37
N VAL A 26 31.89 -19.16 -44.12
CA VAL A 26 32.55 -17.82 -44.08
C VAL A 26 32.27 -16.97 -42.82
N LEU A 27 33.24 -16.38 -42.09
CA LEU A 27 34.71 -16.54 -42.03
C LEU A 27 35.22 -16.25 -40.59
N SER A 28 36.52 -16.38 -40.35
CA SER A 28 37.10 -16.45 -39.00
C SER A 28 38.34 -15.58 -38.74
N ARG A 29 38.35 -14.89 -37.58
CA ARG A 29 39.52 -14.66 -36.67
C ARG A 29 40.71 -13.79 -37.20
N PRO A 30 41.70 -13.39 -36.36
CA PRO A 30 41.60 -12.86 -34.98
C PRO A 30 42.67 -11.78 -34.61
N VAL A 31 42.68 -11.34 -33.33
CA VAL A 31 43.83 -10.89 -32.50
C VAL A 31 44.71 -9.70 -32.99
N LEU A 32 44.80 -8.66 -32.16
CA LEU A 32 46.09 -8.19 -31.60
C LEU A 32 45.89 -7.35 -30.33
N SER A 33 46.97 -7.13 -29.57
CA SER A 33 46.95 -6.50 -28.25
C SER A 33 48.13 -5.54 -28.05
N SER A 34 47.95 -4.53 -27.21
CA SER A 34 49.07 -3.87 -26.50
C SER A 34 48.57 -3.15 -25.23
N LYS A 35 49.45 -3.05 -24.23
CA LYS A 35 49.35 -2.12 -23.09
C LYS A 35 50.45 -1.07 -23.26
N ARG A 36 50.23 0.17 -22.81
CA ARG A 36 51.01 0.81 -21.71
C ARG A 36 50.67 2.30 -21.50
N ASP A 37 50.41 2.61 -20.23
CA ASP A 37 51.00 3.67 -19.41
C ASP A 37 50.95 5.17 -19.82
N ALA A 38 50.12 5.89 -19.04
CA ALA A 38 50.43 7.14 -18.31
C ALA A 38 50.72 8.47 -19.05
N GLY A 39 50.08 9.57 -18.57
CA GLY A 39 50.66 10.92 -18.74
C GLY A 39 49.73 12.15 -18.75
N ARG A 40 49.14 12.53 -17.60
CA ARG A 40 48.78 13.92 -17.18
C ARG A 40 47.97 14.89 -18.10
N THR A 41 46.86 15.36 -17.52
CA THR A 41 46.35 16.77 -17.47
C THR A 41 45.80 17.50 -18.71
N SER A 42 44.47 17.73 -18.64
CA SER A 42 43.75 18.99 -18.94
C SER A 42 43.94 19.73 -20.27
N SER A 43 42.90 19.73 -21.12
CA SER A 43 42.17 20.95 -21.59
C SER A 43 41.14 20.61 -22.67
N HIS A 44 39.90 20.23 -22.30
CA HIS A 44 38.83 19.97 -23.28
C HIS A 44 37.41 20.26 -22.73
N HIS A 45 37.06 21.55 -22.58
CA HIS A 45 35.66 21.98 -22.36
C HIS A 45 35.44 23.46 -22.78
N LEU A 46 35.83 23.85 -24.00
CA LEU A 46 35.63 25.23 -24.47
C LEU A 46 35.51 25.39 -26.00
N LEU A 47 34.93 24.41 -26.71
CA LEU A 47 34.69 24.53 -28.16
C LEU A 47 33.59 23.58 -28.71
N LYS A 48 32.37 23.67 -28.16
CA LYS A 48 31.16 23.11 -28.82
C LYS A 48 29.81 23.72 -28.37
N SER A 49 29.82 24.98 -27.92
CA SER A 49 28.64 25.69 -27.38
C SER A 49 28.25 26.92 -28.22
N LEU A 50 28.58 26.93 -29.51
CA LEU A 50 28.57 28.14 -30.34
C LEU A 50 28.04 27.88 -31.76
N LEU A 51 26.87 27.22 -31.87
CA LEU A 51 26.20 26.99 -33.15
C LEU A 51 24.67 26.79 -33.06
N LEU A 52 23.98 27.57 -32.21
CA LEU A 52 22.50 27.59 -32.18
C LEU A 52 21.92 28.98 -31.83
N ALA A 53 22.35 30.02 -32.56
CA ALA A 53 21.90 31.40 -32.34
C ALA A 53 21.69 32.19 -33.65
N SER A 54 20.99 31.62 -34.64
CA SER A 54 20.61 32.37 -35.85
C SER A 54 19.43 31.75 -36.65
N ARG A 55 18.19 32.13 -36.29
CA ARG A 55 17.06 32.40 -37.20
C ARG A 55 15.76 32.66 -36.43
N PHE A 56 15.31 33.90 -36.46
CA PHE A 56 13.95 34.34 -36.12
C PHE A 56 13.57 35.52 -37.02
N ALA A 57 12.28 35.86 -37.09
CA ALA A 57 11.68 37.00 -37.80
C ALA A 57 11.61 36.96 -39.34
N ALA A 58 10.55 36.34 -39.86
CA ALA A 58 9.82 36.69 -41.10
C ALA A 58 8.56 35.79 -41.19
N SER A 59 7.32 36.23 -41.45
CA SER A 59 6.74 37.59 -41.57
C SER A 59 5.22 37.53 -41.32
N THR A 60 4.60 38.64 -40.90
CA THR A 60 3.13 38.75 -40.77
C THR A 60 2.64 40.13 -41.22
N LEU A 61 1.85 40.22 -42.31
CA LEU A 61 0.70 41.14 -42.45
C LEU A 61 -0.04 41.01 -43.82
N VAL A 62 -1.28 41.54 -43.89
CA VAL A 62 -2.16 41.75 -45.08
C VAL A 62 -2.70 40.45 -45.71
N ALA A 63 -4.01 40.25 -45.97
CA ALA A 63 -5.14 41.18 -46.15
C ALA A 63 -6.47 40.71 -45.51
N THR A 64 -7.43 41.63 -45.35
CA THR A 64 -8.84 41.37 -45.06
C THR A 64 -9.76 42.20 -45.97
N THR A 65 -10.64 41.55 -46.76
CA THR A 65 -11.79 42.21 -47.43
C THR A 65 -12.77 41.17 -48.00
N SER A 66 -14.08 41.36 -47.73
CA SER A 66 -15.25 40.85 -48.49
C SER A 66 -15.39 39.32 -48.72
N SER A 67 -16.59 38.73 -48.78
CA SER A 67 -17.92 39.28 -49.10
C SER A 67 -19.05 38.50 -48.43
N ALA A 68 -20.19 39.15 -48.16
CA ALA A 68 -21.46 38.45 -47.96
C ALA A 68 -22.05 38.01 -49.32
N GLY A 69 -22.69 36.84 -49.36
CA GLY A 69 -23.38 36.33 -50.55
C GLY A 69 -24.52 35.39 -50.14
N ALA A 70 -25.73 35.63 -50.64
CA ALA A 70 -26.94 34.95 -50.18
C ALA A 70 -27.55 34.03 -51.25
N SER A 71 -28.22 32.98 -50.77
CA SER A 71 -29.19 32.14 -51.47
C SER A 71 -28.73 31.31 -52.69
N ARG A 72 -29.07 30.02 -52.66
CA ARG A 72 -30.15 29.49 -53.51
C ARG A 72 -30.66 28.13 -53.00
N SER A 73 -31.90 27.82 -53.36
CA SER A 73 -32.66 26.66 -52.91
C SER A 73 -33.03 25.73 -54.06
N THR A 74 -32.79 24.43 -53.89
CA THR A 74 -33.38 23.33 -54.68
C THR A 74 -33.44 22.06 -53.82
N GLY A 75 -34.53 21.28 -53.79
CA GLY A 75 -35.81 21.53 -54.46
C GLY A 75 -36.66 20.32 -54.87
N THR A 76 -36.48 19.14 -54.30
CA THR A 76 -37.29 17.91 -54.59
C THR A 76 -37.39 17.05 -53.32
N SER A 77 -38.52 16.71 -52.69
CA SER A 77 -39.86 16.25 -53.12
C SER A 77 -40.00 14.71 -53.27
N SER A 78 -40.33 14.03 -52.16
CA SER A 78 -41.44 13.05 -51.96
C SER A 78 -41.64 11.84 -52.92
N PRO A 79 -42.38 10.76 -52.55
CA PRO A 79 -43.31 10.64 -51.40
C PRO A 79 -43.22 9.35 -50.54
N ASP A 80 -44.07 9.36 -49.50
CA ASP A 80 -44.56 8.26 -48.64
C ASP A 80 -45.43 7.24 -49.45
N PRO A 81 -45.79 6.02 -48.96
CA PRO A 81 -46.83 5.90 -47.92
C PRO A 81 -46.73 4.70 -46.94
N GLY A 82 -47.29 4.86 -45.72
CA GLY A 82 -47.67 3.76 -44.82
C GLY A 82 -49.14 3.30 -44.93
N PRO A 83 -49.55 2.28 -44.13
CA PRO A 83 -50.83 2.38 -43.42
C PRO A 83 -50.79 1.82 -41.96
N THR A 84 -51.13 2.57 -40.90
CA THR A 84 -52.45 2.94 -40.27
C THR A 84 -53.12 1.90 -39.33
N ILE A 85 -53.73 2.42 -38.23
CA ILE A 85 -54.76 1.80 -37.33
C ILE A 85 -54.19 0.79 -36.30
N ASN A 86 -54.52 0.81 -34.99
CA ASN A 86 -55.85 0.98 -34.37
C ASN A 86 -55.90 1.82 -33.04
N LYS A 87 -57.10 2.00 -32.44
CA LYS A 87 -57.41 2.93 -31.32
C LYS A 87 -58.06 2.29 -30.08
N SER A 88 -57.77 2.87 -28.91
CA SER A 88 -58.62 2.97 -27.69
C SER A 88 -57.94 4.03 -26.77
N GLN A 89 -58.52 5.09 -26.17
CA GLN A 89 -59.85 5.42 -25.62
C GLN A 89 -60.29 4.46 -24.49
N THR A 90 -60.56 4.86 -23.24
CA THR A 90 -60.82 6.18 -22.59
C THR A 90 -60.08 6.27 -21.21
N ASN A 91 -60.14 7.26 -20.31
CA ASN A 91 -61.14 8.31 -20.04
C ASN A 91 -60.61 9.50 -19.17
N ARG A 92 -61.35 10.62 -19.23
CA ARG A 92 -61.52 11.83 -18.35
C ARG A 92 -60.93 11.81 -16.90
N ASN A 93 -60.63 12.94 -16.23
CA ASN A 93 -60.75 14.39 -16.53
C ASN A 93 -59.81 15.26 -15.62
N PRO A 94 -59.64 16.58 -15.88
CA PRO A 94 -58.69 17.45 -15.17
C PRO A 94 -59.32 18.41 -14.13
N SER A 95 -58.48 19.14 -13.40
CA SER A 95 -58.85 20.34 -12.64
C SER A 95 -57.87 21.51 -12.90
N THR A 96 -58.43 22.70 -13.16
CA THR A 96 -57.70 23.96 -13.42
C THR A 96 -58.02 24.99 -12.34
N TYR A 97 -57.08 25.87 -11.99
CA TYR A 97 -57.39 27.15 -11.33
C TYR A 97 -56.51 28.30 -11.84
N THR A 98 -56.97 29.54 -11.62
CA THR A 98 -56.65 30.72 -12.43
C THR A 98 -55.96 31.86 -11.65
N SER A 99 -55.32 32.77 -12.40
CA SER A 99 -54.71 34.04 -11.94
C SER A 99 -55.44 35.26 -12.58
N PRO A 100 -55.03 36.54 -12.40
CA PRO A 100 -54.05 37.12 -11.47
C PRO A 100 -54.77 37.96 -10.37
N PRO A 101 -54.92 39.32 -10.33
CA PRO A 101 -54.45 40.44 -11.17
C PRO A 101 -53.44 41.39 -10.46
N ASN A 102 -53.11 42.53 -11.11
CA ASN A 102 -52.44 43.75 -10.63
C ASN A 102 -51.03 43.65 -10.00
N SER A 103 -49.91 44.15 -10.54
CA SER A 103 -49.55 45.32 -11.37
C SER A 103 -49.08 46.58 -10.60
N LEU A 104 -47.80 46.93 -10.77
CA LEU A 104 -47.37 48.33 -10.88
C LEU A 104 -46.02 48.39 -11.61
N SER A 105 -45.94 49.19 -12.67
CA SER A 105 -44.74 49.37 -13.48
C SER A 105 -44.22 50.80 -13.37
N ARG A 106 -42.89 50.97 -13.44
CA ARG A 106 -42.26 52.22 -13.88
C ARG A 106 -41.05 51.92 -14.76
N THR A 107 -41.22 52.23 -16.05
CA THR A 107 -40.11 52.42 -16.99
C THR A 107 -39.47 53.79 -16.78
N PHE A 108 -38.21 53.94 -17.14
CA PHE A 108 -37.74 55.05 -17.97
C PHE A 108 -36.38 54.70 -18.59
N SER A 109 -36.11 55.25 -19.78
CA SER A 109 -34.79 55.18 -20.43
C SER A 109 -34.43 56.56 -20.98
N ALA A 110 -33.14 56.89 -20.95
CA ALA A 110 -32.53 57.93 -21.77
C ALA A 110 -31.04 57.61 -21.94
N SER A 111 -30.42 58.10 -23.02
CA SER A 111 -29.04 57.78 -23.38
C SER A 111 -28.24 59.05 -23.74
N ASN A 112 -26.92 58.93 -23.62
CA ASN A 112 -25.86 59.81 -24.14
C ASN A 112 -25.80 61.28 -23.66
N LEU A 113 -24.62 61.67 -23.15
CA LEU A 113 -24.05 63.01 -23.34
C LEU A 113 -22.50 62.93 -23.30
N LEU A 114 -21.83 63.87 -23.98
CA LEU A 114 -20.38 63.91 -24.23
C LEU A 114 -19.60 64.27 -22.94
N ALA A 115 -18.42 63.73 -22.61
CA ALA A 115 -17.14 63.61 -23.33
C ALA A 115 -16.37 64.94 -23.46
N TRP A 116 -15.16 65.01 -22.86
CA TRP A 116 -14.23 66.15 -22.94
C TRP A 116 -12.74 65.71 -23.00
N TYR A 117 -11.86 66.65 -23.33
CA TYR A 117 -10.46 66.48 -23.77
C TYR A 117 -9.49 65.97 -22.68
N ARG A 118 -8.20 65.63 -22.91
CA ARG A 118 -7.34 65.07 -23.99
C ARG A 118 -5.86 65.41 -23.65
N THR A 119 -4.95 64.44 -23.79
CA THR A 119 -3.49 64.57 -24.16
C THR A 119 -2.40 65.23 -23.27
N LEU A 120 -1.37 64.39 -22.97
CA LEU A 120 0.11 64.62 -23.06
C LEU A 120 0.86 65.46 -21.98
N PRO A 121 2.21 65.30 -21.81
CA PRO A 121 3.14 64.22 -22.23
C PRO A 121 4.10 63.68 -21.10
N SER A 122 4.92 62.68 -21.44
CA SER A 122 6.18 62.31 -20.72
C SER A 122 7.39 63.04 -21.35
N PRO A 123 8.63 63.05 -20.78
CA PRO A 123 9.62 62.04 -21.21
C PRO A 123 10.84 61.73 -20.28
N TYR A 124 11.61 60.68 -20.63
CA TYR A 124 13.03 60.35 -20.27
C TYR A 124 13.41 60.21 -18.76
N PHE A 125 14.18 59.21 -18.32
CA PHE A 125 15.48 58.75 -18.86
C PHE A 125 15.68 57.21 -18.84
N ASN A 126 16.85 56.75 -19.29
CA ASN A 126 17.23 55.35 -19.53
C ASN A 126 18.71 55.10 -19.17
N LEU A 127 19.06 53.98 -18.51
CA LEU A 127 20.33 53.22 -18.65
C LEU A 127 20.50 52.08 -17.60
N SER A 128 21.02 50.93 -18.05
CA SER A 128 21.87 49.89 -17.38
C SER A 128 21.75 49.56 -15.87
N GLY A 129 21.93 48.31 -15.41
CA GLY A 129 22.36 47.07 -16.08
C GLY A 129 22.73 45.99 -15.04
N HIS A 130 22.95 44.74 -15.46
CA HIS A 130 23.23 43.61 -14.55
C HIS A 130 24.59 43.71 -13.82
N LEU A 131 24.64 43.20 -12.59
CA LEU A 131 25.56 42.11 -12.19
C LEU A 131 25.15 41.49 -10.84
N ASP A 132 25.51 40.22 -10.65
CA ASP A 132 25.20 39.41 -9.47
C ASP A 132 26.35 39.35 -8.44
N ASP A 133 25.98 38.88 -7.24
CA ASP A 133 26.81 38.21 -6.22
C ASP A 133 27.95 38.98 -5.52
N LEU A 134 27.91 38.98 -4.19
CA LEU A 134 29.09 38.78 -3.36
C LEU A 134 28.69 38.44 -1.91
N SER A 135 29.11 37.27 -1.43
CA SER A 135 28.98 36.90 -0.02
C SER A 135 30.31 37.00 0.75
N SER A 136 30.22 37.40 2.02
CA SER A 136 31.27 37.47 3.04
C SER A 136 32.37 38.56 2.90
N LEU A 137 32.58 39.32 3.99
CA LEU A 137 33.90 39.55 4.61
C LEU A 137 33.79 40.34 5.95
N ILE A 138 34.67 39.98 6.90
CA ILE A 138 35.14 40.77 8.07
C ILE A 138 34.20 40.96 9.30
N ARG A 139 34.56 40.21 10.37
CA ARG A 139 34.65 40.60 11.80
C ARG A 139 36.17 40.74 12.15
N PRO A 140 36.68 41.26 13.30
CA PRO A 140 36.34 40.79 14.67
C PRO A 140 36.70 41.74 15.89
N PHE A 141 36.84 41.15 17.10
CA PHE A 141 37.49 41.63 18.36
C PHE A 141 36.71 42.65 19.24
N LEU A 142 36.66 42.61 20.60
CA LEU A 142 36.99 41.65 21.71
C LEU A 142 35.94 41.87 22.85
N ALA A 143 35.46 40.89 23.64
CA ALA A 143 36.05 40.21 24.83
C ALA A 143 36.47 41.18 25.97
N PHE A 144 36.23 40.95 27.27
CA PHE A 144 35.93 39.75 28.10
C PHE A 144 34.77 40.04 29.13
N LEU A 145 34.45 39.35 30.26
CA LEU A 145 35.03 38.26 31.11
C LEU A 145 33.88 37.50 31.87
N ASP A 146 34.20 36.76 32.95
CA ASP A 146 33.38 35.85 33.82
C ASP A 146 34.08 35.78 35.23
N PRO A 147 33.71 35.01 36.30
CA PRO A 147 32.46 34.33 36.71
C PRO A 147 31.99 34.59 38.17
N SER A 148 30.86 33.93 38.53
CA SER A 148 30.58 33.24 39.81
C SER A 148 29.85 33.92 41.02
N SER A 149 28.82 33.18 41.49
CA SER A 149 28.26 33.08 42.85
C SER A 149 27.54 34.27 43.52
N LEU A 150 26.28 34.03 43.95
CA LEU A 150 25.84 34.18 45.35
C LEU A 150 24.45 33.53 45.59
N SER A 151 24.08 33.37 46.87
CA SER A 151 23.11 32.39 47.39
C SER A 151 21.64 32.85 47.53
N SER A 152 20.73 31.87 47.54
CA SER A 152 19.35 31.93 48.10
C SER A 152 19.38 32.20 49.63
N PRO A 153 18.26 32.58 50.32
CA PRO A 153 17.34 31.54 50.86
C PRO A 153 15.86 31.94 51.20
N TYR A 154 15.03 30.91 51.49
CA TYR A 154 13.86 30.90 52.41
C TYR A 154 12.55 31.70 52.05
N SER A 155 11.33 31.37 52.54
CA SER A 155 10.81 30.19 53.29
C SER A 155 9.26 30.15 53.41
N MET A 156 8.65 28.96 53.23
CA MET A 156 7.35 28.50 53.81
C MET A 156 6.06 29.29 53.44
N ALA A 157 4.82 28.80 53.68
CA ALA A 157 4.37 27.63 54.46
C ALA A 157 3.25 26.82 53.79
N SER A 158 2.98 25.61 54.32
CA SER A 158 1.91 24.69 53.94
C SER A 158 0.73 24.73 54.91
N THR A 159 -0.46 24.29 54.48
CA THR A 159 -1.54 23.85 55.39
C THR A 159 -2.33 22.71 54.73
N SER A 160 -2.78 21.73 55.51
CA SER A 160 -3.27 20.43 55.02
C SER A 160 -4.43 19.89 55.87
N TYR A 161 -5.50 19.37 55.24
CA TYR A 161 -6.48 18.40 55.78
C TYR A 161 -7.35 17.83 54.61
N ALA A 162 -8.04 16.69 54.68
CA ALA A 162 -7.68 15.33 55.14
C ALA A 162 -8.85 14.34 54.85
N PHE A 163 -8.57 13.17 54.25
CA PHE A 163 -9.52 12.05 53.98
C PHE A 163 -10.74 12.40 53.06
N SER A 164 -11.50 11.45 52.48
CA SER A 164 -11.53 9.97 52.59
C SER A 164 -11.72 9.26 51.23
N THR A 165 -11.74 7.92 51.24
CA THR A 165 -11.86 7.02 50.07
C THR A 165 -13.24 6.39 49.92
N SER A 166 -13.74 6.20 48.69
CA SER A 166 -14.63 5.05 48.34
C SER A 166 -14.82 4.87 46.82
N SER A 167 -14.85 3.60 46.37
CA SER A 167 -15.36 3.04 45.09
C SER A 167 -14.83 3.58 43.74
N GLY A 168 -14.50 2.73 42.75
CA GLY A 168 -14.47 1.26 42.76
C GLY A 168 -14.28 0.61 41.37
N SER A 169 -14.32 -0.74 41.35
CA SER A 169 -14.20 -1.66 40.20
C SER A 169 -12.88 -1.66 39.41
N ASP A 170 -11.97 -2.57 39.79
CA ASP A 170 -10.99 -3.17 38.89
C ASP A 170 -11.67 -4.03 37.80
N PHE A 171 -10.98 -4.25 36.68
CA PHE A 171 -11.20 -5.43 35.83
C PHE A 171 -9.85 -6.02 35.40
N SER A 172 -9.47 -7.14 36.03
CA SER A 172 -8.18 -7.80 35.82
C SER A 172 -8.23 -8.88 34.74
N THR A 173 -7.30 -8.83 33.79
CA THR A 173 -7.09 -9.89 32.79
C THR A 173 -6.48 -11.16 33.44
N PRO A 174 -7.01 -12.37 33.18
CA PRO A 174 -6.44 -13.59 33.74
C PRO A 174 -5.12 -13.98 33.03
N ARG A 175 -4.10 -14.34 33.82
CA ARG A 175 -2.95 -15.13 33.34
C ARG A 175 -3.08 -16.57 33.83
N SER A 176 -2.83 -17.52 32.94
CA SER A 176 -2.74 -18.94 33.28
C SER A 176 -1.36 -19.31 33.81
N SER A 177 -1.30 -20.28 34.72
CA SER A 177 -0.07 -20.91 35.19
C SER A 177 -0.26 -22.43 35.32
N SER A 178 0.79 -23.19 35.01
CA SER A 178 0.75 -24.65 34.94
C SER A 178 0.75 -25.31 36.33
N PRO A 179 0.16 -26.50 36.49
CA PRO A 179 0.06 -27.18 37.78
C PRO A 179 1.30 -28.01 38.12
N HIS A 180 1.61 -28.16 39.41
CA HIS A 180 2.50 -29.20 39.90
C HIS A 180 1.99 -29.85 41.21
N SER A 181 1.86 -31.18 41.16
CA SER A 181 2.01 -32.15 42.25
C SER A 181 1.36 -31.92 43.64
N SER A 182 0.32 -32.73 43.89
CA SER A 182 0.13 -33.61 45.07
C SER A 182 -0.11 -33.06 46.49
N ALA A 183 -1.29 -33.45 47.03
CA ALA A 183 -1.51 -34.06 48.37
C ALA A 183 -1.28 -33.22 49.67
N SER A 184 -1.95 -33.47 50.81
CA SER A 184 -3.25 -34.14 51.12
C SER A 184 -3.57 -34.06 52.64
N VAL A 185 -4.83 -34.34 53.04
CA VAL A 185 -5.28 -34.73 54.42
C VAL A 185 -5.42 -33.62 55.50
N ALA A 186 -6.39 -33.83 56.42
CA ALA A 186 -6.71 -33.11 57.68
C ALA A 186 -7.29 -31.68 57.53
N SER A 187 -8.44 -31.27 58.11
CA SER A 187 -9.15 -31.51 59.40
C SER A 187 -8.61 -30.66 60.57
N ALA A 188 -9.39 -30.05 61.47
CA ALA A 188 -10.85 -29.81 61.57
C ALA A 188 -11.15 -28.86 62.78
N ARG A 189 -12.44 -28.68 63.14
CA ARG A 189 -12.98 -28.12 64.41
C ARG A 189 -12.89 -26.57 64.54
N SER A 190 -14.01 -25.83 64.55
CA SER A 190 -15.00 -25.54 65.63
C SER A 190 -14.61 -24.29 66.44
N SER A 191 -15.49 -23.48 67.07
CA SER A 191 -16.85 -23.67 67.61
C SER A 191 -17.59 -22.30 67.71
N HIS A 192 -18.86 -22.13 67.31
CA HIS A 192 -20.12 -22.43 68.05
C HIS A 192 -20.52 -21.46 69.20
N SER A 193 -21.46 -20.54 68.92
CA SER A 193 -22.50 -19.97 69.83
C SER A 193 -23.30 -18.87 69.09
N SER A 194 -24.58 -18.55 69.35
CA SER A 194 -25.66 -19.26 70.07
C SER A 194 -27.05 -18.63 69.77
N THR A 195 -28.11 -19.47 69.67
CA THR A 195 -29.56 -19.22 69.99
C THR A 195 -30.19 -17.81 69.83
N PHE A 196 -31.39 -17.66 69.24
CA PHE A 196 -32.67 -18.00 69.92
C PHE A 196 -33.92 -18.13 68.99
N SER A 197 -34.99 -18.73 69.55
CA SER A 197 -36.43 -18.81 69.14
C SER A 197 -36.83 -18.26 67.75
N ALA A 198 -37.29 -19.05 66.77
CA ALA A 198 -38.40 -20.05 66.73
C ALA A 198 -39.83 -19.47 66.66
N GLY A 199 -40.57 -19.87 65.61
CA GLY A 199 -42.00 -19.67 65.42
C GLY A 199 -42.58 -20.79 64.54
N LYS A 200 -43.51 -21.59 65.07
CA LYS A 200 -44.00 -22.82 64.41
C LYS A 200 -45.13 -22.55 63.42
N ARG A 201 -45.15 -23.30 62.30
CA ARG A 201 -46.34 -24.03 61.85
C ARG A 201 -45.94 -25.39 61.25
N LEU A 202 -46.78 -26.39 61.47
CA LEU A 202 -46.59 -27.78 61.05
C LEU A 202 -47.62 -28.13 59.98
N SER A 203 -47.22 -28.94 58.98
CA SER A 203 -47.90 -30.21 58.69
C SER A 203 -47.02 -31.08 57.76
N MET A 204 -47.27 -32.40 57.73
CA MET A 204 -46.60 -33.36 56.87
C MET A 204 -47.60 -34.01 55.90
N SER A 205 -47.19 -34.35 54.68
CA SER A 205 -47.82 -35.46 53.92
C SER A 205 -46.85 -36.08 52.88
N SER A 206 -46.22 -37.16 53.31
CA SER A 206 -45.83 -38.36 52.53
C SER A 206 -46.13 -38.46 51.00
N VAL A 207 -45.06 -38.78 50.25
CA VAL A 207 -44.95 -39.95 49.34
C VAL A 207 -45.66 -39.95 47.96
N ARG A 208 -44.84 -40.12 46.91
CA ARG A 208 -45.08 -40.66 45.55
C ARG A 208 -46.34 -40.19 44.77
N ARG A 209 -46.06 -39.48 43.66
CA ARG A 209 -46.51 -39.92 42.32
C ARG A 209 -45.35 -39.86 41.33
N THR A 210 -45.31 -40.84 40.42
CA THR A 210 -44.49 -40.81 39.20
C THR A 210 -45.29 -40.16 38.08
N SER A 211 -44.75 -39.16 37.41
CA SER A 211 -45.40 -38.57 36.23
C SER A 211 -44.39 -37.92 35.28
N ALA A 212 -44.39 -38.42 34.04
CA ALA A 212 -43.97 -37.79 32.78
C ALA A 212 -42.61 -37.04 32.69
N SER A 213 -41.85 -37.40 31.66
CA SER A 213 -40.84 -36.54 31.05
C SER A 213 -41.46 -35.20 30.61
N ASN A 214 -40.79 -34.09 30.91
CA ASN A 214 -41.23 -32.74 30.53
C ASN A 214 -40.28 -32.17 29.44
N PRO A 215 -40.65 -32.20 28.16
CA PRO A 215 -39.72 -31.98 27.03
C PRO A 215 -39.44 -30.50 26.73
N MET A 216 -39.22 -29.66 27.76
CA MET A 216 -38.87 -28.23 27.59
C MET A 216 -37.68 -27.75 28.46
N SER A 217 -36.99 -28.63 29.17
CA SER A 217 -35.82 -28.26 30.00
C SER A 217 -34.52 -28.09 29.20
N SER A 218 -34.55 -27.28 28.14
CA SER A 218 -33.36 -26.81 27.40
C SER A 218 -33.62 -25.58 26.49
N VAL A 219 -34.80 -24.93 26.60
CA VAL A 219 -35.08 -23.70 25.85
C VAL A 219 -34.32 -22.54 26.50
N ASP A 220 -33.11 -22.25 26.01
CA ASP A 220 -32.35 -21.08 26.43
C ASP A 220 -32.99 -19.81 25.87
N LEU A 221 -33.70 -19.10 26.74
CA LEU A 221 -34.33 -17.82 26.45
C LEU A 221 -33.31 -16.74 26.07
N SER A 222 -32.06 -16.81 26.54
CA SER A 222 -31.03 -15.83 26.17
C SER A 222 -30.55 -16.04 24.73
N THR A 223 -30.30 -17.28 24.30
CA THR A 223 -30.06 -17.60 22.88
C THR A 223 -31.25 -17.19 21.98
N ILE A 224 -32.50 -17.37 22.42
CA ILE A 224 -33.67 -16.92 21.66
C ILE A 224 -33.76 -15.40 21.60
N GLU A 225 -33.48 -14.69 22.70
CA GLU A 225 -33.50 -13.22 22.73
C GLU A 225 -32.34 -12.63 21.90
N GLU A 226 -31.15 -13.24 21.91
CA GLU A 226 -30.07 -12.89 20.98
C GLU A 226 -30.46 -13.17 19.53
N ALA A 227 -31.03 -14.34 19.21
CA ALA A 227 -31.48 -14.66 17.85
C ALA A 227 -32.57 -13.70 17.35
N LEU A 228 -33.50 -13.30 18.22
CA LEU A 228 -34.52 -12.28 17.91
C LEU A 228 -33.91 -10.89 17.72
N LYS A 229 -32.92 -10.48 18.54
CA LYS A 229 -32.19 -9.22 18.35
C LYS A 229 -31.40 -9.22 17.04
N MET A 230 -30.68 -10.30 16.74
CA MET A 230 -29.93 -10.48 15.49
C MET A 230 -30.84 -10.44 14.26
N ALA A 231 -32.01 -11.10 14.32
CA ALA A 231 -33.02 -10.99 13.27
C ALA A 231 -33.65 -9.58 13.17
N ASN A 232 -33.74 -8.84 14.29
CA ASN A 232 -34.24 -7.47 14.32
C ASN A 232 -33.24 -6.47 13.69
N LEU A 233 -31.93 -6.72 13.77
CA LEU A 233 -30.89 -5.89 13.13
C LEU A 233 -30.92 -5.92 11.59
N ASP A 234 -31.57 -6.92 10.98
CA ASP A 234 -31.71 -7.07 9.52
C ASP A 234 -33.08 -6.59 8.99
N THR A 235 -33.89 -5.89 9.80
CA THR A 235 -35.32 -5.62 9.53
C THR A 235 -35.63 -4.62 8.41
N LEU A 236 -34.61 -4.03 7.77
CA LEU A 236 -34.79 -3.44 6.44
C LEU A 236 -35.10 -4.58 5.45
N LYS A 237 -36.39 -4.88 5.25
CA LYS A 237 -36.96 -6.07 4.58
C LYS A 237 -36.37 -6.50 3.22
N GLY A 238 -35.52 -5.68 2.59
CA GLY A 238 -34.70 -6.07 1.45
C GLY A 238 -33.48 -6.94 1.81
N TYR A 239 -32.85 -6.75 2.98
CA TYR A 239 -31.59 -7.41 3.33
C TYR A 239 -31.74 -8.91 3.63
N CYS A 240 -32.90 -9.36 4.13
CA CYS A 240 -33.17 -10.78 4.37
C CYS A 240 -33.24 -11.64 3.08
N GLN A 241 -33.19 -11.03 1.88
CA GLN A 241 -33.14 -11.76 0.62
C GLN A 241 -31.78 -12.44 0.42
N LYS A 242 -31.78 -13.64 -0.17
CA LYS A 242 -30.54 -14.40 -0.47
C LYS A 242 -29.82 -13.88 -1.72
N THR A 243 -30.56 -13.35 -2.67
CA THR A 243 -30.08 -12.83 -3.95
C THR A 243 -31.00 -11.71 -4.40
N TYR A 244 -30.46 -10.71 -5.09
CA TYR A 244 -31.24 -9.69 -5.78
C TYR A 244 -31.43 -10.03 -7.27
N GLY A 245 -32.34 -9.31 -7.91
CA GLY A 245 -32.35 -9.20 -9.37
C GLY A 245 -31.09 -8.48 -9.88
N GLU A 246 -30.92 -8.46 -11.19
CA GLU A 246 -29.91 -7.59 -11.80
C GLU A 246 -30.35 -6.13 -11.64
N VAL A 247 -29.44 -5.26 -11.19
CA VAL A 247 -29.67 -3.83 -11.11
C VAL A 247 -29.42 -3.24 -12.48
N HIS A 248 -30.49 -2.80 -13.14
CA HIS A 248 -30.43 -2.03 -14.37
C HIS A 248 -30.56 -0.53 -14.04
N GLN A 249 -29.75 0.32 -14.67
CA GLN A 249 -29.93 1.77 -14.65
C GLN A 249 -31.01 2.14 -15.69
N GLU A 250 -32.06 2.85 -15.27
CA GLU A 250 -33.06 3.41 -16.21
C GLU A 250 -32.57 4.68 -16.91
N THR A 251 -31.65 5.41 -16.28
CA THR A 251 -31.01 6.63 -16.79
C THR A 251 -29.51 6.63 -16.49
N THR A 252 -28.72 7.26 -17.36
CA THR A 252 -27.29 7.51 -17.12
C THR A 252 -27.11 8.63 -16.10
N THR A 253 -26.08 8.53 -15.25
CA THR A 253 -25.72 9.61 -14.32
C THR A 253 -25.06 10.77 -15.07
N GLU A 254 -25.72 11.92 -15.14
CA GLU A 254 -25.16 13.15 -15.69
C GLU A 254 -24.35 13.90 -14.61
N TYR A 255 -23.05 14.07 -14.86
CA TYR A 255 -22.16 14.86 -14.02
C TYR A 255 -21.91 16.24 -14.66
N ILE A 256 -21.98 17.31 -13.85
CA ILE A 256 -21.63 18.67 -14.29
C ILE A 256 -20.12 18.71 -14.57
N SER A 257 -19.69 19.32 -15.68
CA SER A 257 -18.25 19.46 -15.96
C SER A 257 -17.58 20.46 -15.02
N GLN A 258 -16.27 20.30 -14.79
CA GLN A 258 -15.47 21.28 -14.04
C GLN A 258 -15.54 22.68 -14.69
N GLU A 259 -15.68 22.73 -16.02
CA GLU A 259 -15.77 23.95 -16.83
C GLU A 259 -17.07 24.72 -16.56
N GLU A 260 -18.19 24.02 -16.42
CA GLU A 260 -19.53 24.56 -16.17
C GLU A 260 -19.82 24.82 -14.67
N ALA A 261 -19.22 24.06 -13.76
CA ALA A 261 -19.45 24.19 -12.31
C ALA A 261 -19.20 25.62 -11.78
N ARG A 262 -20.10 26.12 -10.91
CA ARG A 262 -20.02 27.45 -10.27
C ARG A 262 -20.37 27.40 -8.77
N GLY A 263 -19.84 28.36 -8.01
CA GLY A 263 -20.14 28.52 -6.58
C GLY A 263 -19.84 27.25 -5.79
N TYR A 264 -20.80 26.83 -4.96
CA TYR A 264 -20.69 25.59 -4.16
C TYR A 264 -20.53 24.30 -4.96
N GLN A 265 -20.84 24.27 -6.27
CA GLN A 265 -20.53 23.10 -7.11
C GLN A 265 -19.02 22.87 -7.23
N VAL A 266 -18.22 23.94 -7.18
CA VAL A 266 -16.75 23.88 -7.18
C VAL A 266 -16.23 23.60 -5.77
N LEU A 267 -16.77 24.27 -4.75
CA LEU A 267 -16.31 24.13 -3.36
C LEU A 267 -16.63 22.77 -2.74
N ASN A 268 -17.69 22.10 -3.19
CA ASN A 268 -18.09 20.78 -2.69
C ASN A 268 -17.41 19.62 -3.42
N GLN A 269 -16.74 19.85 -4.56
CA GLN A 269 -16.07 18.79 -5.32
C GLN A 269 -14.57 18.74 -4.95
N PRO A 270 -14.09 17.69 -4.26
CA PRO A 270 -12.77 17.72 -3.60
C PRO A 270 -11.56 17.81 -4.54
N HIS A 271 -11.73 17.43 -5.80
CA HIS A 271 -10.71 17.55 -6.86
C HIS A 271 -10.70 18.92 -7.57
N TRP A 272 -11.65 19.82 -7.27
CA TRP A 272 -11.69 21.17 -7.86
C TRP A 272 -11.49 22.27 -6.81
N ASN A 273 -11.67 21.96 -5.53
CA ASN A 273 -11.65 22.94 -4.45
C ASN A 273 -10.23 23.27 -3.95
N LYS A 274 -9.66 24.38 -4.44
CA LYS A 274 -8.39 24.94 -3.96
C LYS A 274 -8.48 25.64 -2.59
N GLY A 275 -9.64 25.71 -1.94
CA GLY A 275 -9.80 26.39 -0.65
C GLY A 275 -9.53 27.90 -0.71
N THR A 276 -8.56 28.40 0.06
CA THR A 276 -8.13 29.82 0.04
C THR A 276 -7.19 30.16 -1.12
N SER A 277 -6.71 29.17 -1.87
CA SER A 277 -5.72 29.35 -2.94
C SER A 277 -6.31 29.65 -4.33
N PHE A 278 -7.63 29.76 -4.47
CA PHE A 278 -8.22 30.29 -5.71
C PHE A 278 -7.75 31.72 -5.97
N THR A 279 -7.30 31.98 -7.19
CA THR A 279 -6.92 33.31 -7.72
C THR A 279 -8.11 34.27 -7.80
N PRO A 280 -7.89 35.60 -7.90
CA PRO A 280 -8.98 36.56 -8.16
C PRO A 280 -9.79 36.21 -9.42
N GLU A 281 -9.10 35.77 -10.47
CA GLU A 281 -9.67 35.43 -11.77
C GLU A 281 -10.56 34.18 -11.66
N GLU A 282 -10.10 33.11 -11.00
CA GLU A 282 -10.93 31.94 -10.68
C GLU A 282 -12.12 32.33 -9.80
N ARG A 283 -11.93 33.18 -8.78
CA ARG A 283 -13.00 33.62 -7.88
C ARG A 283 -14.11 34.38 -8.60
N VAL A 284 -13.77 35.18 -9.61
CA VAL A 284 -14.75 35.84 -10.49
C VAL A 284 -15.36 34.84 -11.47
N ALA A 285 -14.54 34.12 -12.25
CA ALA A 285 -15.02 33.24 -13.32
C ALA A 285 -15.87 32.06 -12.82
N LYS A 286 -15.64 31.60 -11.58
CA LYS A 286 -16.37 30.50 -10.94
C LYS A 286 -17.42 30.95 -9.92
N ASN A 287 -17.72 32.25 -9.79
CA ASN A 287 -18.67 32.81 -8.82
C ASN A 287 -18.36 32.44 -7.35
N LEU A 288 -17.09 32.51 -6.94
CA LEU A 288 -16.63 32.20 -5.57
C LEU A 288 -16.42 33.46 -4.71
N THR A 289 -16.40 34.66 -5.32
CA THR A 289 -16.26 35.93 -4.61
C THR A 289 -17.32 36.09 -3.53
N GLY A 290 -16.88 36.18 -2.27
CA GLY A 290 -17.75 36.27 -1.09
C GLY A 290 -18.17 34.91 -0.49
N LEU A 291 -17.95 33.79 -1.17
CA LEU A 291 -18.17 32.44 -0.64
C LEU A 291 -16.96 31.91 0.17
N ILE A 292 -15.77 32.40 -0.13
CA ILE A 292 -14.52 32.11 0.57
C ILE A 292 -13.87 33.38 1.14
N PRO A 293 -13.09 33.30 2.24
CA PRO A 293 -12.43 34.45 2.84
C PRO A 293 -11.59 35.27 1.85
N HIS A 294 -11.49 36.58 2.05
CA HIS A 294 -10.77 37.48 1.13
C HIS A 294 -9.26 37.17 1.02
N VAL A 295 -8.65 36.57 2.05
CA VAL A 295 -7.25 36.14 1.99
C VAL A 295 -7.02 35.16 0.84
N MET A 296 -5.90 35.35 0.15
CA MET A 296 -5.35 34.40 -0.82
C MET A 296 -4.11 33.79 -0.19
N GLU A 297 -3.94 32.48 -0.33
CA GLU A 297 -2.88 31.74 0.33
C GLU A 297 -2.20 30.78 -0.65
N ASP A 298 -0.91 30.56 -0.46
CA ASP A 298 -0.16 29.48 -1.09
C ASP A 298 -0.47 28.11 -0.45
N SER A 299 0.10 27.05 -1.03
CA SER A 299 0.02 25.68 -0.51
C SER A 299 0.65 25.55 0.88
N GLU A 300 1.77 26.23 1.14
CA GLU A 300 2.53 26.13 2.38
C GLU A 300 1.70 26.62 3.58
N LYS A 301 0.93 27.70 3.41
CA LYS A 301 0.04 28.24 4.45
C LYS A 301 -1.17 27.35 4.72
N GLN A 302 -1.71 26.68 3.69
CA GLN A 302 -2.74 25.66 3.90
C GLN A 302 -2.18 24.43 4.64
N VAL A 303 -0.97 23.99 4.29
CA VAL A 303 -0.24 22.90 4.96
C VAL A 303 0.05 23.25 6.42
N GLU A 304 0.58 24.44 6.72
CA GLU A 304 0.84 24.90 8.10
C GLU A 304 -0.45 24.86 8.96
N ARG A 305 -1.57 25.35 8.41
CA ARG A 305 -2.88 25.30 9.06
C ARG A 305 -3.31 23.86 9.35
N ALA A 306 -3.23 22.98 8.36
CA ALA A 306 -3.63 21.59 8.50
C ALA A 306 -2.76 20.85 9.53
N LEU A 307 -1.42 20.96 9.44
CA LEU A 307 -0.48 20.38 10.40
C LEU A 307 -0.73 20.87 11.84
N LYS A 308 -1.00 22.17 12.02
CA LYS A 308 -1.35 22.72 13.33
C LYS A 308 -2.58 22.02 13.91
N MET A 309 -3.61 21.79 13.10
CA MET A 309 -4.82 21.09 13.53
C MET A 309 -4.61 19.57 13.71
N ILE A 310 -3.80 18.91 12.89
CA ILE A 310 -3.42 17.49 13.06
C ILE A 310 -2.67 17.30 14.39
N ARG A 311 -1.71 18.17 14.70
CA ARG A 311 -0.88 18.09 15.92
C ARG A 311 -1.63 18.44 17.21
N THR A 312 -2.82 19.05 17.13
CA THR A 312 -3.72 19.18 18.31
C THR A 312 -4.53 17.92 18.65
N ARG A 313 -4.58 16.94 17.74
CA ARG A 313 -5.30 15.67 17.98
C ARG A 313 -4.54 14.79 18.97
N GLN A 314 -5.26 13.98 19.74
CA GLN A 314 -4.65 13.14 20.79
C GLN A 314 -4.28 11.76 20.26
N THR A 315 -5.23 11.05 19.64
CA THR A 315 -5.00 9.71 19.06
C THR A 315 -4.62 9.78 17.58
N ASP A 316 -4.03 8.72 17.04
CA ASP A 316 -3.78 8.63 15.59
C ASP A 316 -5.06 8.43 14.78
N ILE A 317 -6.12 7.87 15.37
CA ILE A 317 -7.46 7.80 14.76
C ILE A 317 -8.04 9.20 14.57
N ASP A 318 -7.93 10.09 15.58
CA ASP A 318 -8.34 11.49 15.45
C ASP A 318 -7.57 12.23 14.33
N ARG A 319 -6.29 11.88 14.13
CA ARG A 319 -5.44 12.43 13.07
C ARG A 319 -5.87 11.89 11.69
N TYR A 320 -6.13 10.59 11.59
CA TYR A 320 -6.67 9.96 10.39
C TYR A 320 -8.04 10.54 9.99
N LEU A 321 -8.98 10.68 10.93
CA LEU A 321 -10.30 11.27 10.68
C LEU A 321 -10.21 12.71 10.19
N TYR A 322 -9.27 13.50 10.73
CA TYR A 322 -9.02 14.85 10.26
C TYR A 322 -8.35 14.87 8.86
N LEU A 323 -7.46 13.91 8.55
CA LEU A 323 -6.90 13.74 7.21
C LEU A 323 -7.95 13.28 6.17
N SER A 324 -8.87 12.37 6.52
CA SER A 324 -10.01 12.01 5.67
C SER A 324 -10.96 13.20 5.47
N THR A 325 -11.14 14.05 6.49
CA THR A 325 -11.86 15.34 6.35
C THR A 325 -11.15 16.31 5.39
N ILE A 326 -9.82 16.35 5.35
CA ILE A 326 -9.09 17.14 4.34
C ILE A 326 -9.29 16.52 2.95
N LYS A 327 -9.14 15.20 2.81
CA LYS A 327 -9.41 14.45 1.56
C LYS A 327 -10.86 14.57 1.08
N SER A 328 -11.81 14.93 1.95
CA SER A 328 -13.22 15.18 1.61
C SER A 328 -13.52 16.63 1.23
N GLN A 329 -12.52 17.52 1.29
CA GLN A 329 -12.67 18.95 1.03
C GLN A 329 -11.70 19.46 -0.04
N ASN A 330 -10.42 19.08 0.02
CA ASN A 330 -9.36 19.48 -0.91
C ASN A 330 -8.35 18.33 -1.01
N VAL A 331 -8.34 17.65 -2.17
CA VAL A 331 -7.50 16.47 -2.39
C VAL A 331 -6.04 16.84 -2.64
N ASP A 332 -5.76 17.98 -3.27
CA ASP A 332 -4.39 18.45 -3.48
C ASP A 332 -3.70 18.77 -2.15
N LEU A 333 -4.42 19.36 -1.19
CA LEU A 333 -3.90 19.58 0.16
C LEU A 333 -3.64 18.27 0.91
N PHE A 334 -4.52 17.27 0.76
CA PHE A 334 -4.32 15.94 1.36
C PHE A 334 -3.04 15.26 0.84
N TYR A 335 -2.80 15.29 -0.47
CA TYR A 335 -1.60 14.69 -1.04
C TYR A 335 -0.33 15.52 -0.84
N ARG A 336 -0.43 16.85 -0.86
CA ARG A 336 0.67 17.75 -0.48
C ARG A 336 1.14 17.49 0.96
N LEU A 337 0.22 17.30 1.91
CA LEU A 337 0.55 16.85 3.28
C LEU A 337 1.25 15.49 3.31
N LEU A 338 0.73 14.49 2.59
CA LEU A 338 1.33 13.15 2.53
C LEU A 338 2.72 13.11 1.89
N MET A 339 2.98 13.99 0.92
CA MET A 339 4.27 14.09 0.24
C MET A 339 5.29 14.84 1.10
N ASP A 340 4.99 16.08 1.49
CA ASP A 340 5.93 16.96 2.20
C ASP A 340 6.23 16.47 3.63
N HIS A 341 5.28 15.74 4.26
CA HIS A 341 5.39 15.23 5.62
C HIS A 341 5.24 13.71 5.72
N ALA A 342 5.68 12.97 4.70
CA ALA A 342 5.57 11.51 4.58
C ALA A 342 5.83 10.73 5.89
N LYS A 343 6.92 11.06 6.60
CA LYS A 343 7.31 10.39 7.87
C LYS A 343 6.30 10.56 9.02
N GLU A 344 5.53 11.64 9.03
CA GLU A 344 4.49 11.91 10.05
C GLU A 344 3.09 11.51 9.56
N MET A 345 2.82 11.65 8.25
CA MET A 345 1.49 11.47 7.66
C MET A 345 1.21 10.05 7.13
N MET A 346 2.20 9.37 6.52
CA MET A 346 1.98 8.02 5.99
C MET A 346 1.57 6.98 7.05
N PRO A 347 2.17 6.95 8.27
CA PRO A 347 1.74 6.01 9.32
C PRO A 347 0.27 6.15 9.75
N LEU A 348 -0.36 7.31 9.49
CA LEU A 348 -1.75 7.60 9.84
C LEU A 348 -2.74 7.04 8.82
N VAL A 349 -2.41 7.10 7.52
CA VAL A 349 -3.24 6.57 6.42
C VAL A 349 -2.90 5.12 6.05
N TYR A 350 -1.93 4.53 6.75
CA TYR A 350 -1.39 3.21 6.49
C TYR A 350 -0.99 2.51 7.81
N THR A 351 -0.14 1.48 7.78
CA THR A 351 0.28 0.77 8.99
C THR A 351 1.11 1.67 9.92
N PRO A 352 0.84 1.73 11.24
CA PRO A 352 -0.10 0.88 11.97
C PRO A 352 -1.56 1.37 11.96
N THR A 353 -1.82 2.67 11.92
CA THR A 353 -3.12 3.28 12.26
C THR A 353 -4.29 2.80 11.40
N ILE A 354 -4.04 2.47 10.13
CA ILE A 354 -5.09 1.93 9.25
C ILE A 354 -5.68 0.60 9.76
N GLY A 355 -4.94 -0.17 10.56
CA GLY A 355 -5.44 -1.37 11.23
C GLY A 355 -6.47 -1.04 12.31
N ASP A 356 -6.21 -0.03 13.13
CA ASP A 356 -7.15 0.46 14.16
C ASP A 356 -8.39 1.11 13.55
N VAL A 357 -8.22 1.77 12.39
CA VAL A 357 -9.32 2.27 11.55
C VAL A 357 -10.15 1.10 11.02
N CYS A 358 -9.53 0.05 10.47
CA CYS A 358 -10.26 -1.13 9.98
C CYS A 358 -11.03 -1.82 11.11
N LEU A 359 -10.44 -1.99 12.30
CA LEU A 359 -11.13 -2.57 13.46
C LEU A 359 -12.42 -1.84 13.84
N GLN A 360 -12.54 -0.55 13.52
CA GLN A 360 -13.67 0.31 13.88
C GLN A 360 -14.39 0.91 12.67
N TYR A 361 -14.12 0.44 11.44
CA TYR A 361 -14.46 1.16 10.21
C TYR A 361 -15.95 1.51 10.10
N SER A 362 -16.84 0.56 10.41
CA SER A 362 -18.30 0.80 10.42
C SER A 362 -18.74 1.89 11.41
N THR A 363 -18.10 1.98 12.58
CA THR A 363 -18.34 3.04 13.58
C THR A 363 -17.75 4.39 13.17
N LEU A 364 -16.65 4.38 12.40
CA LEU A 364 -15.94 5.55 11.90
C LEU A 364 -16.46 6.05 10.53
N TYR A 365 -17.44 5.36 9.94
CA TYR A 365 -17.92 5.64 8.60
C TYR A 365 -18.68 6.97 8.53
N THR A 366 -18.17 7.88 7.70
CA THR A 366 -18.75 9.23 7.49
C THR A 366 -19.17 9.48 6.04
N ARG A 367 -18.55 8.79 5.07
CA ARG A 367 -18.79 8.94 3.63
C ARG A 367 -18.34 7.69 2.87
N PRO A 368 -18.90 7.39 1.68
CA PRO A 368 -18.33 6.38 0.80
C PRO A 368 -16.99 6.87 0.23
N GLU A 369 -15.97 6.01 0.26
CA GLU A 369 -14.68 6.24 -0.45
C GLU A 369 -14.33 5.09 -1.42
N ALA A 370 -15.20 4.09 -1.60
CA ALA A 370 -14.94 2.85 -2.34
C ALA A 370 -16.20 2.29 -3.02
N LEU A 371 -16.05 1.29 -3.91
CA LEU A 371 -17.15 0.41 -4.32
C LEU A 371 -17.29 -0.77 -3.35
N TYR A 372 -18.54 -1.03 -2.95
CA TYR A 372 -18.91 -2.13 -2.07
C TYR A 372 -19.75 -3.10 -2.89
N ILE A 373 -19.21 -4.29 -3.19
CA ILE A 373 -19.84 -5.25 -4.10
C ILE A 373 -20.24 -6.49 -3.29
N SER A 374 -21.52 -6.65 -3.01
CA SER A 374 -22.04 -7.79 -2.25
C SER A 374 -22.25 -9.01 -3.13
N ILE A 375 -21.97 -10.21 -2.60
CA ILE A 375 -22.33 -11.50 -3.23
C ILE A 375 -23.82 -11.55 -3.61
N LYS A 376 -24.71 -10.94 -2.79
CA LYS A 376 -26.16 -10.87 -3.07
C LYS A 376 -26.49 -10.13 -4.36
N GLN A 377 -25.56 -9.29 -4.83
CA GLN A 377 -25.66 -8.46 -6.03
C GLN A 377 -24.80 -8.99 -7.20
N ARG A 378 -24.25 -10.21 -7.15
CA ARG A 378 -23.26 -10.73 -8.14
C ARG A 378 -23.65 -10.56 -9.62
N LYS A 379 -24.94 -10.66 -9.94
CA LYS A 379 -25.48 -10.38 -11.29
C LYS A 379 -25.26 -8.94 -11.80
N SER A 380 -25.00 -8.00 -10.90
CA SER A 380 -24.99 -6.56 -11.15
C SER A 380 -23.60 -5.93 -11.14
N ILE A 381 -22.51 -6.72 -11.06
CA ILE A 381 -21.13 -6.20 -10.91
C ILE A 381 -20.83 -5.16 -12.01
N ARG A 382 -21.19 -5.46 -13.27
CA ARG A 382 -21.04 -4.57 -14.42
C ARG A 382 -21.72 -3.21 -14.22
N THR A 383 -22.93 -3.18 -13.68
CA THR A 383 -23.64 -1.93 -13.32
C THR A 383 -22.98 -1.21 -12.14
N ILE A 384 -22.53 -1.96 -11.13
CA ILE A 384 -21.89 -1.40 -9.92
C ILE A 384 -20.56 -0.74 -10.27
N LEU A 385 -19.75 -1.34 -11.14
CA LEU A 385 -18.53 -0.74 -11.69
C LEU A 385 -18.84 0.56 -12.46
N ARG A 386 -19.89 0.55 -13.29
CA ARG A 386 -20.38 1.73 -14.04
C ARG A 386 -21.03 2.82 -13.17
N ASN A 387 -21.15 2.62 -11.84
CA ASN A 387 -21.52 3.69 -10.90
C ASN A 387 -20.30 4.50 -10.39
N TRP A 388 -19.05 4.10 -10.72
CA TRP A 388 -17.87 4.86 -10.29
C TRP A 388 -17.81 6.21 -11.04
N PRO A 389 -17.68 7.35 -10.34
CA PRO A 389 -17.77 8.67 -10.96
C PRO A 389 -16.58 9.03 -11.88
N TYR A 390 -15.50 8.25 -11.84
CA TYR A 390 -14.33 8.44 -12.68
C TYR A 390 -14.31 7.35 -13.76
N PRO A 391 -14.48 7.69 -15.06
CA PRO A 391 -14.83 6.70 -16.08
C PRO A 391 -13.67 5.80 -16.55
N GLN A 392 -12.44 6.07 -16.10
CA GLN A 392 -11.23 5.39 -16.54
C GLN A 392 -10.21 5.20 -15.40
N PRO A 393 -10.52 4.43 -14.33
CA PRO A 393 -9.52 4.02 -13.36
C PRO A 393 -8.42 3.18 -14.04
N GLU A 394 -7.17 3.46 -13.72
CA GLU A 394 -6.00 2.72 -14.20
C GLU A 394 -5.48 1.74 -13.14
N ILE A 395 -5.89 1.88 -11.89
CA ILE A 395 -5.59 0.92 -10.83
C ILE A 395 -6.70 0.72 -9.81
N CYS A 396 -6.95 -0.54 -9.49
CA CYS A 396 -7.81 -0.99 -8.42
C CYS A 396 -6.99 -1.74 -7.36
N VAL A 397 -7.34 -1.52 -6.09
CA VAL A 397 -6.97 -2.42 -4.98
C VAL A 397 -8.26 -3.06 -4.47
N VAL A 398 -8.30 -4.39 -4.43
CA VAL A 398 -9.49 -5.17 -4.04
C VAL A 398 -9.17 -6.13 -2.91
N THR A 399 -10.11 -6.25 -1.97
CA THR A 399 -10.06 -7.20 -0.85
C THR A 399 -11.44 -7.81 -0.59
N ASP A 400 -11.51 -8.96 0.08
CA ASP A 400 -12.73 -9.45 0.74
C ASP A 400 -12.68 -9.30 2.27
N GLY A 401 -11.59 -8.70 2.79
CA GLY A 401 -11.34 -8.50 4.22
C GLY A 401 -11.21 -9.78 5.04
N SER A 402 -10.85 -10.92 4.43
CA SER A 402 -10.74 -12.21 5.14
C SER A 402 -9.44 -12.39 5.94
N ARG A 403 -8.39 -11.61 5.64
CA ARG A 403 -7.13 -11.61 6.39
C ARG A 403 -6.51 -10.21 6.35
N ILE A 404 -7.15 -9.25 7.04
CA ILE A 404 -6.62 -7.89 7.17
C ILE A 404 -5.37 -7.90 8.06
N LEU A 405 -4.22 -7.59 7.48
CA LEU A 405 -2.92 -7.51 8.17
C LEU A 405 -2.67 -8.76 9.05
N GLY A 406 -2.28 -8.54 10.32
CA GLY A 406 -2.23 -9.55 11.38
C GLY A 406 -3.49 -9.61 12.25
N LEU A 407 -4.59 -8.98 11.83
CA LEU A 407 -5.83 -8.79 12.61
C LEU A 407 -6.91 -9.84 12.28
N GLY A 408 -6.85 -10.44 11.09
CA GLY A 408 -7.73 -11.54 10.66
C GLY A 408 -8.94 -11.09 9.87
N ASP A 409 -10.06 -11.81 9.99
CA ASP A 409 -11.28 -11.52 9.25
C ASP A 409 -11.99 -10.29 9.83
N LEU A 410 -12.16 -9.24 9.01
CA LEU A 410 -12.97 -8.06 9.31
C LEU A 410 -14.14 -7.87 8.33
N GLY A 411 -14.16 -8.58 7.19
CA GLY A 411 -15.18 -8.37 6.15
C GLY A 411 -15.13 -6.96 5.58
N VAL A 412 -16.29 -6.30 5.44
CA VAL A 412 -16.39 -4.95 4.86
C VAL A 412 -15.55 -3.91 5.61
N ASN A 413 -15.34 -4.09 6.91
CA ASN A 413 -14.46 -3.23 7.71
C ASN A 413 -13.00 -3.18 7.18
N GLY A 414 -12.58 -4.17 6.39
CA GLY A 414 -11.26 -4.21 5.75
C GLY A 414 -11.05 -3.24 4.59
N VAL A 415 -12.09 -2.56 4.10
CA VAL A 415 -12.00 -1.62 2.95
C VAL A 415 -11.05 -0.44 3.19
N GLY A 416 -10.70 -0.14 4.45
CA GLY A 416 -9.68 0.83 4.79
C GLY A 416 -8.30 0.53 4.17
N ILE A 417 -7.97 -0.75 3.94
CA ILE A 417 -6.69 -1.14 3.32
C ILE A 417 -6.62 -0.72 1.85
N PRO A 418 -7.57 -1.07 0.95
CA PRO A 418 -7.68 -0.48 -0.38
C PRO A 418 -7.59 1.06 -0.41
N ILE A 419 -8.30 1.75 0.49
CA ILE A 419 -8.32 3.22 0.55
C ILE A 419 -6.92 3.77 0.91
N GLY A 420 -6.21 3.16 1.86
CA GLY A 420 -4.86 3.54 2.26
C GLY A 420 -3.80 3.22 1.18
N LYS A 421 -3.86 2.03 0.57
CA LYS A 421 -2.96 1.61 -0.52
C LYS A 421 -3.04 2.55 -1.72
N LEU A 422 -4.24 2.96 -2.11
CA LEU A 422 -4.44 3.89 -3.25
C LEU A 422 -4.05 5.35 -2.92
N ALA A 423 -4.18 5.77 -1.65
CA ALA A 423 -3.59 7.03 -1.21
C ALA A 423 -2.05 7.00 -1.31
N LEU A 424 -1.42 5.86 -1.00
CA LEU A 424 0.03 5.67 -1.17
C LEU A 424 0.45 5.55 -2.64
N TYR A 425 -0.36 4.97 -3.54
CA TYR A 425 -0.12 5.06 -4.98
C TYR A 425 -0.03 6.50 -5.47
N THR A 426 -0.91 7.37 -4.98
CA THR A 426 -0.88 8.79 -5.34
C THR A 426 0.32 9.51 -4.71
N ALA A 427 0.56 9.32 -3.41
CA ALA A 427 1.64 10.02 -2.71
C ALA A 427 3.05 9.55 -3.13
N ALA A 428 3.26 8.23 -3.25
CA ALA A 428 4.56 7.63 -3.56
C ALA A 428 4.80 7.44 -5.06
N ALA A 429 3.83 7.05 -5.88
CA ALA A 429 4.04 6.94 -7.32
C ALA A 429 3.53 8.14 -8.12
N GLY A 430 2.50 8.85 -7.64
CA GLY A 430 1.86 9.91 -8.42
C GLY A 430 0.93 9.39 -9.51
N ILE A 431 0.33 8.21 -9.32
CA ILE A 431 -0.91 7.88 -10.05
C ILE A 431 -1.96 8.92 -9.66
N HIS A 432 -2.69 9.49 -10.62
CA HIS A 432 -3.66 10.56 -10.37
C HIS A 432 -4.83 10.06 -9.48
N PRO A 433 -5.37 10.87 -8.55
CA PRO A 433 -6.46 10.45 -7.65
C PRO A 433 -7.65 9.79 -8.37
N ASP A 434 -8.17 10.44 -9.41
CA ASP A 434 -9.30 9.95 -10.24
C ASP A 434 -8.99 8.64 -10.99
N LYS A 435 -7.72 8.23 -11.07
CA LYS A 435 -7.28 6.98 -11.71
C LYS A 435 -7.26 5.79 -10.74
N THR A 436 -7.69 6.00 -9.48
CA THR A 436 -7.73 4.98 -8.44
C THR A 436 -9.17 4.48 -8.16
N LEU A 437 -9.31 3.19 -7.84
CA LEU A 437 -10.60 2.56 -7.50
C LEU A 437 -10.43 1.51 -6.36
N PRO A 438 -10.75 1.85 -5.09
CA PRO A 438 -10.79 0.86 -4.02
C PRO A 438 -12.08 0.05 -4.07
N ILE A 439 -11.97 -1.26 -3.91
CA ILE A 439 -13.12 -2.19 -3.94
C ILE A 439 -13.08 -3.12 -2.72
N VAL A 440 -14.25 -3.40 -2.14
CA VAL A 440 -14.45 -4.52 -1.21
C VAL A 440 -15.52 -5.49 -1.71
N LEU A 441 -15.19 -6.78 -1.73
CA LEU A 441 -16.07 -7.88 -2.12
C LEU A 441 -16.71 -8.49 -0.87
N ASP A 442 -17.96 -8.14 -0.58
CA ASP A 442 -18.65 -8.59 0.62
C ASP A 442 -19.25 -10.00 0.44
N CYS A 443 -18.51 -10.98 0.94
CA CYS A 443 -18.90 -12.39 1.01
C CYS A 443 -19.50 -12.78 2.39
N GLY A 444 -19.75 -11.83 3.29
CA GLY A 444 -19.94 -12.05 4.73
C GLY A 444 -18.62 -12.07 5.52
N THR A 445 -18.69 -12.34 6.83
CA THR A 445 -17.51 -12.42 7.72
C THR A 445 -17.64 -13.56 8.74
N ALA A 446 -16.52 -14.20 9.09
CA ALA A 446 -16.48 -15.16 10.19
C ALA A 446 -16.48 -14.50 11.58
N ASN A 447 -16.20 -13.20 11.67
CA ASN A 447 -15.97 -12.46 12.91
C ASN A 447 -17.25 -12.23 13.74
N GLU A 448 -17.35 -12.88 14.91
CA GLU A 448 -18.54 -12.78 15.78
C GLU A 448 -18.78 -11.35 16.31
N THR A 449 -17.72 -10.57 16.55
CA THR A 449 -17.85 -9.19 17.02
C THR A 449 -18.53 -8.33 15.97
N ASN A 450 -18.08 -8.41 14.70
CA ASN A 450 -18.67 -7.66 13.60
C ASN A 450 -20.12 -8.11 13.30
N LEU A 451 -20.42 -9.41 13.42
CA LEU A 451 -21.79 -9.90 13.23
C LEU A 451 -22.75 -9.35 14.30
N LYS A 452 -22.31 -9.28 15.56
CA LYS A 452 -23.10 -8.77 16.70
C LYS A 452 -23.11 -7.23 16.83
N ASP A 453 -22.12 -6.53 16.29
CA ASP A 453 -22.04 -5.06 16.31
C ASP A 453 -23.19 -4.45 15.48
N PRO A 454 -24.14 -3.70 16.08
CA PRO A 454 -25.28 -3.12 15.37
C PRO A 454 -24.89 -2.05 14.34
N LEU A 455 -23.64 -1.53 14.35
CA LEU A 455 -23.16 -0.57 13.37
C LEU A 455 -22.53 -1.22 12.13
N TYR A 456 -22.13 -2.49 12.19
CA TYR A 456 -21.46 -3.19 11.08
C TYR A 456 -22.19 -3.06 9.74
N LEU A 457 -21.47 -2.55 8.74
CA LEU A 457 -21.98 -2.17 7.41
C LEU A 457 -22.03 -3.32 6.39
N GLY A 458 -21.36 -4.44 6.67
CA GLY A 458 -21.36 -5.61 5.79
C GLY A 458 -22.50 -6.59 6.07
N LEU A 459 -22.61 -7.61 5.22
CA LEU A 459 -23.60 -8.68 5.38
C LEU A 459 -23.43 -9.38 6.73
N ARG A 460 -24.53 -9.43 7.50
CA ARG A 460 -24.63 -10.09 8.82
C ARG A 460 -24.75 -11.61 8.70
N GLN A 461 -23.86 -12.22 7.93
CA GLN A 461 -23.80 -13.66 7.68
C GLN A 461 -22.35 -14.17 7.74
N LYS A 462 -22.18 -15.45 8.06
CA LYS A 462 -20.89 -16.15 7.88
C LYS A 462 -20.49 -16.14 6.40
N ARG A 463 -19.18 -16.20 6.15
CA ARG A 463 -18.65 -16.31 4.78
C ARG A 463 -19.27 -17.49 4.04
N ILE A 464 -19.69 -17.23 2.81
CA ILE A 464 -20.19 -18.26 1.86
C ILE A 464 -19.10 -19.33 1.60
N PRO A 465 -19.45 -20.53 1.11
CA PRO A 465 -18.47 -21.56 0.73
C PRO A 465 -17.38 -21.05 -0.23
N VAL A 466 -16.16 -21.57 -0.09
CA VAL A 466 -14.99 -21.11 -0.88
C VAL A 466 -15.21 -21.24 -2.39
N ALA A 467 -15.96 -22.24 -2.84
CA ALA A 467 -16.34 -22.37 -4.26
C ALA A 467 -17.22 -21.21 -4.74
N GLU A 468 -18.18 -20.74 -3.93
CA GLU A 468 -19.03 -19.58 -4.27
C GLU A 468 -18.23 -18.26 -4.22
N GLN A 469 -17.21 -18.16 -3.34
CA GLN A 469 -16.26 -17.04 -3.35
C GLN A 469 -15.43 -17.02 -4.64
N GLN A 470 -15.00 -18.20 -5.11
CA GLN A 470 -14.23 -18.36 -6.36
C GLN A 470 -15.06 -18.01 -7.60
N GLU A 471 -16.31 -18.47 -7.70
CA GLU A 471 -17.22 -18.07 -8.79
C GLU A 471 -17.46 -16.54 -8.81
N PHE A 472 -17.69 -15.94 -7.65
CA PHE A 472 -17.93 -14.50 -7.54
C PHE A 472 -16.67 -13.68 -7.89
N MET A 473 -15.48 -14.20 -7.59
CA MET A 473 -14.22 -13.61 -8.02
C MET A 473 -14.00 -13.75 -9.53
N ASP A 474 -14.41 -14.86 -10.16
CA ASP A 474 -14.38 -15.03 -11.61
C ASP A 474 -15.29 -14.00 -12.31
N GLU A 475 -16.55 -13.89 -11.85
CA GLU A 475 -17.52 -12.90 -12.34
C GLU A 475 -17.02 -11.45 -12.14
N PHE A 476 -16.31 -11.19 -11.04
CA PHE A 476 -15.69 -9.88 -10.78
C PHE A 476 -14.55 -9.58 -11.75
N MET A 477 -13.62 -10.51 -11.97
CA MET A 477 -12.48 -10.29 -12.88
C MET A 477 -12.93 -10.11 -14.33
N GLU A 478 -13.90 -10.90 -14.78
CA GLU A 478 -14.52 -10.76 -16.11
C GLU A 478 -15.18 -9.37 -16.27
N ALA A 479 -16.01 -8.96 -15.31
CA ALA A 479 -16.70 -7.67 -15.34
C ALA A 479 -15.74 -6.48 -15.21
N ALA A 480 -14.68 -6.59 -14.41
CA ALA A 480 -13.65 -5.57 -14.27
C ALA A 480 -12.89 -5.35 -15.59
N ALA A 481 -12.52 -6.43 -16.28
CA ALA A 481 -11.85 -6.36 -17.58
C ALA A 481 -12.76 -5.87 -18.72
N GLU A 482 -14.07 -6.18 -18.69
CA GLU A 482 -15.04 -5.61 -19.64
C GLU A 482 -15.22 -4.10 -19.44
N VAL A 483 -15.43 -3.66 -18.19
CA VAL A 483 -15.80 -2.26 -17.89
C VAL A 483 -14.57 -1.34 -17.90
N PHE A 484 -13.43 -1.81 -17.42
CA PHE A 484 -12.19 -1.04 -17.29
C PHE A 484 -10.98 -1.82 -17.84
N PRO A 485 -10.88 -2.04 -19.17
CA PRO A 485 -9.87 -2.93 -19.78
C PRO A 485 -8.41 -2.51 -19.57
N ASP A 486 -8.15 -1.26 -19.18
CA ASP A 486 -6.81 -0.74 -18.86
C ASP A 486 -6.47 -0.69 -17.37
N MET A 487 -7.39 -1.11 -16.50
CA MET A 487 -7.19 -1.12 -15.06
C MET A 487 -6.30 -2.28 -14.59
N VAL A 488 -5.25 -1.97 -13.84
CA VAL A 488 -4.46 -2.95 -13.09
C VAL A 488 -5.21 -3.34 -11.81
N VAL A 489 -5.28 -4.63 -11.48
CA VAL A 489 -5.97 -5.14 -10.28
C VAL A 489 -4.97 -5.70 -9.27
N GLN A 490 -4.80 -5.01 -8.14
CA GLN A 490 -4.03 -5.48 -6.99
C GLN A 490 -4.94 -6.24 -6.01
N PHE A 491 -4.64 -7.51 -5.77
CA PHE A 491 -5.27 -8.33 -4.74
C PHE A 491 -4.60 -8.08 -3.38
N GLU A 492 -5.40 -7.89 -2.32
CA GLU A 492 -4.92 -7.41 -1.01
C GLU A 492 -5.65 -8.08 0.17
N ASP A 493 -4.92 -8.49 1.21
CA ASP A 493 -5.44 -8.96 2.51
C ASP A 493 -6.50 -10.08 2.41
N PHE A 494 -6.37 -10.92 1.37
CA PHE A 494 -7.11 -12.17 1.24
C PHE A 494 -6.50 -13.26 2.14
N GLU A 495 -7.35 -14.15 2.67
CA GLU A 495 -6.91 -15.39 3.32
C GLU A 495 -6.02 -16.21 2.36
N SER A 496 -4.94 -16.77 2.90
CA SER A 496 -3.74 -17.11 2.12
C SER A 496 -3.92 -18.20 1.06
N GLU A 497 -4.77 -19.21 1.26
CA GLU A 497 -4.99 -20.23 0.23
C GLU A 497 -5.78 -19.65 -0.94
N LYS A 498 -6.78 -18.79 -0.69
CA LYS A 498 -7.44 -18.01 -1.75
C LYS A 498 -6.47 -17.04 -2.45
N ALA A 499 -5.61 -16.35 -1.71
CA ALA A 499 -4.66 -15.39 -2.28
C ALA A 499 -3.74 -16.04 -3.34
N PHE A 500 -3.20 -17.23 -3.06
CA PHE A 500 -2.44 -18.00 -4.06
C PHE A 500 -3.34 -18.48 -5.20
N ASN A 501 -4.50 -19.09 -4.90
CA ASN A 501 -5.40 -19.62 -5.93
C ASN A 501 -5.87 -18.54 -6.93
N TYR A 502 -6.17 -17.33 -6.45
CA TYR A 502 -6.54 -16.19 -7.30
C TYR A 502 -5.34 -15.71 -8.13
N LEU A 503 -4.15 -15.56 -7.52
CA LEU A 503 -2.95 -15.16 -8.26
C LEU A 503 -2.64 -16.16 -9.39
N ASP A 504 -2.53 -17.45 -9.07
CA ASP A 504 -2.20 -18.52 -10.02
C ASP A 504 -3.27 -18.70 -11.12
N ARG A 505 -4.53 -18.31 -10.86
CA ARG A 505 -5.65 -18.41 -11.81
C ARG A 505 -5.73 -17.23 -12.79
N TYR A 506 -5.45 -16.00 -12.33
CA TYR A 506 -5.73 -14.79 -13.11
C TYR A 506 -4.49 -14.17 -13.77
N ARG A 507 -3.29 -14.39 -13.22
CA ARG A 507 -2.02 -13.72 -13.60
C ARG A 507 -1.66 -13.72 -15.10
N ASP A 508 -2.04 -14.76 -15.83
CA ASP A 508 -1.70 -14.91 -17.25
C ASP A 508 -2.80 -14.42 -18.20
N GLN A 509 -3.98 -14.07 -17.65
CA GLN A 509 -5.16 -13.63 -18.41
C GLN A 509 -5.50 -12.16 -18.16
N TYR A 510 -5.18 -11.62 -16.99
CA TYR A 510 -5.57 -10.29 -16.52
C TYR A 510 -4.37 -9.45 -16.09
N LYS A 511 -4.56 -8.13 -16.09
CA LYS A 511 -3.59 -7.12 -15.59
C LYS A 511 -3.55 -7.13 -14.05
N CYS A 512 -3.21 -8.25 -13.41
CA CYS A 512 -3.30 -8.39 -11.95
C CYS A 512 -2.02 -8.89 -11.27
N PHE A 513 -1.88 -8.55 -9.99
CA PHE A 513 -0.84 -9.06 -9.09
C PHE A 513 -1.35 -9.06 -7.63
N ASN A 514 -0.62 -9.67 -6.70
CA ASN A 514 -0.97 -9.68 -5.27
C ASN A 514 0.17 -9.11 -4.41
N ASP A 515 -0.13 -8.11 -3.57
CA ASP A 515 0.91 -7.42 -2.78
C ASP A 515 1.41 -8.27 -1.59
N ASP A 516 0.52 -8.98 -0.90
CA ASP A 516 0.87 -9.94 0.17
C ASP A 516 1.93 -10.97 -0.25
N ILE A 517 1.85 -11.46 -1.49
CA ILE A 517 2.72 -12.50 -2.07
C ILE A 517 3.90 -11.86 -2.81
N GLN A 518 3.63 -11.14 -3.90
CA GLN A 518 4.65 -10.67 -4.83
C GLN A 518 5.32 -9.38 -4.35
N GLY A 519 4.57 -8.44 -3.75
CA GLY A 519 5.15 -7.20 -3.22
C GLY A 519 5.93 -7.43 -1.93
N THR A 520 5.43 -8.26 -1.01
CA THR A 520 6.20 -8.72 0.17
C THR A 520 7.45 -9.48 -0.25
N GLY A 521 7.32 -10.38 -1.25
CA GLY A 521 8.45 -11.07 -1.85
C GLY A 521 9.49 -10.09 -2.43
N ALA A 522 9.04 -9.09 -3.19
CA ALA A 522 9.89 -8.09 -3.82
C ALA A 522 10.60 -7.16 -2.82
N VAL A 523 9.91 -6.63 -1.80
CA VAL A 523 10.59 -5.77 -0.81
C VAL A 523 11.60 -6.55 0.02
N VAL A 524 11.27 -7.77 0.46
CA VAL A 524 12.22 -8.58 1.23
C VAL A 524 13.40 -9.03 0.37
N LEU A 525 13.17 -9.32 -0.92
CA LEU A 525 14.24 -9.55 -1.88
C LEU A 525 15.11 -8.30 -2.04
N ALA A 526 14.55 -7.10 -2.17
CA ALA A 526 15.32 -5.85 -2.29
C ALA A 526 16.24 -5.64 -1.09
N GLY A 527 15.72 -5.79 0.13
CA GLY A 527 16.50 -5.73 1.35
C GLY A 527 17.56 -6.83 1.42
N TYR A 528 17.24 -8.05 0.97
CA TYR A 528 18.20 -9.14 0.91
C TYR A 528 19.34 -8.86 -0.09
N ILE A 529 19.06 -8.26 -1.26
CA ILE A 529 20.09 -7.83 -2.22
C ILE A 529 21.05 -6.83 -1.55
N GLY A 530 20.51 -5.79 -0.90
CA GLY A 530 21.32 -4.82 -0.16
C GLY A 530 22.12 -5.44 0.98
N ALA A 531 21.50 -6.36 1.74
CA ALA A 531 22.15 -7.05 2.84
C ALA A 531 23.26 -8.00 2.38
N VAL A 532 23.07 -8.78 1.31
CA VAL A 532 24.14 -9.62 0.73
C VAL A 532 25.34 -8.75 0.34
N ASN A 533 25.11 -7.64 -0.36
CA ASN A 533 26.15 -6.71 -0.78
C ASN A 533 26.94 -6.11 0.40
N LEU A 534 26.30 -5.88 1.56
CA LEU A 534 26.93 -5.37 2.77
C LEU A 534 27.45 -6.47 3.74
N SER A 535 27.14 -7.75 3.48
CA SER A 535 27.40 -8.84 4.42
C SER A 535 28.85 -9.32 4.47
N ASN A 536 29.63 -9.06 3.43
CA ASN A 536 30.94 -9.68 3.15
C ASN A 536 30.92 -11.24 3.12
N VAL A 537 29.74 -11.87 3.07
CA VAL A 537 29.56 -13.32 2.88
C VAL A 537 29.32 -13.55 1.38
N PRO A 538 30.19 -14.31 0.66
CA PRO A 538 30.00 -14.61 -0.76
C PRO A 538 28.63 -15.25 -1.03
N ILE A 539 28.02 -14.93 -2.18
CA ILE A 539 26.67 -15.41 -2.53
C ILE A 539 26.61 -16.95 -2.57
N GLU A 540 27.71 -17.60 -2.94
CA GLU A 540 27.89 -19.04 -2.95
C GLU A 540 27.88 -19.65 -1.54
N GLU A 541 28.29 -18.89 -0.52
CA GLU A 541 28.34 -19.31 0.89
C GLU A 541 27.07 -18.97 1.68
N GLN A 542 26.14 -18.19 1.11
CA GLN A 542 24.90 -17.80 1.78
C GLN A 542 24.06 -19.03 2.18
N ARG A 543 23.51 -19.01 3.40
CA ARG A 543 22.61 -20.03 3.96
C ARG A 543 21.50 -19.34 4.75
N LEU A 544 20.26 -19.51 4.32
CA LEU A 544 19.10 -18.80 4.85
C LEU A 544 18.22 -19.73 5.69
N VAL A 545 18.04 -19.40 6.97
CA VAL A 545 17.03 -20.01 7.83
C VAL A 545 15.79 -19.13 7.85
N PHE A 546 14.64 -19.71 7.52
CA PHE A 546 13.33 -19.06 7.55
C PHE A 546 12.53 -19.62 8.71
N MET A 547 12.36 -18.83 9.76
CA MET A 547 11.49 -19.17 10.88
C MET A 547 10.06 -18.77 10.53
N GLY A 548 9.20 -19.77 10.30
CA GLY A 548 7.83 -19.60 9.82
C GLY A 548 7.63 -20.13 8.39
N ALA A 549 7.45 -21.44 8.24
CA ALA A 549 7.14 -22.08 6.95
C ALA A 549 5.67 -21.93 6.47
N GLY A 550 5.04 -20.79 6.74
CA GLY A 550 3.67 -20.47 6.31
C GLY A 550 3.61 -19.94 4.87
N SER A 551 2.44 -19.41 4.47
CA SER A 551 2.21 -18.78 3.17
C SER A 551 3.24 -17.70 2.83
N ALA A 552 3.37 -16.69 3.70
CA ALA A 552 4.34 -15.61 3.53
C ALA A 552 5.80 -16.12 3.50
N GLY A 553 6.15 -17.05 4.41
CA GLY A 553 7.49 -17.63 4.47
C GLY A 553 7.90 -18.39 3.21
N VAL A 554 7.00 -19.22 2.67
CA VAL A 554 7.21 -19.93 1.40
C VAL A 554 7.21 -18.96 0.21
N GLY A 555 6.32 -17.96 0.18
CA GLY A 555 6.26 -16.96 -0.88
C GLY A 555 7.54 -16.13 -1.00
N VAL A 556 7.99 -15.55 0.12
CA VAL A 556 9.26 -14.80 0.19
C VAL A 556 10.45 -15.70 -0.16
N ALA A 557 10.52 -16.92 0.39
CA ALA A 557 11.60 -17.85 0.05
C ALA A 557 11.60 -18.23 -1.45
N LYS A 558 10.45 -18.37 -2.11
CA LYS A 558 10.35 -18.57 -3.57
C LYS A 558 10.90 -17.36 -4.34
N GLN A 559 10.55 -16.12 -3.97
CA GLN A 559 11.10 -14.94 -4.65
C GLN A 559 12.63 -14.85 -4.48
N LEU A 560 13.16 -15.22 -3.31
CA LEU A 560 14.62 -15.28 -3.10
C LEU A 560 15.30 -16.46 -3.84
N VAL A 561 14.59 -17.51 -4.26
CA VAL A 561 15.16 -18.54 -5.18
C VAL A 561 15.51 -17.92 -6.53
N GLU A 562 14.69 -16.99 -7.05
CA GLU A 562 14.95 -16.31 -8.33
C GLU A 562 16.24 -15.48 -8.32
N TYR A 563 16.62 -14.92 -7.17
CA TYR A 563 17.86 -14.17 -6.99
C TYR A 563 19.10 -15.00 -7.35
N TYR A 564 19.07 -16.29 -7.01
CA TYR A 564 20.10 -17.27 -7.30
C TYR A 564 20.00 -17.82 -8.72
N THR A 565 18.79 -18.13 -9.22
CA THR A 565 18.64 -18.69 -10.57
C THR A 565 18.96 -17.68 -11.67
N LYS A 566 18.59 -16.40 -11.51
CA LYS A 566 19.04 -15.29 -12.38
C LYS A 566 20.54 -14.99 -12.26
N ARG A 567 21.27 -15.66 -11.35
CA ARG A 567 22.74 -15.66 -11.23
C ARG A 567 23.39 -16.99 -11.67
N GLY A 568 22.63 -17.87 -12.33
CA GLY A 568 23.13 -19.08 -12.97
C GLY A 568 23.13 -20.35 -12.12
N LEU A 569 22.58 -20.32 -10.91
CA LEU A 569 22.31 -21.56 -10.14
C LEU A 569 21.09 -22.27 -10.75
N SER A 570 21.08 -23.60 -10.75
CA SER A 570 19.85 -24.35 -11.03
C SER A 570 18.82 -24.13 -9.90
N GLU A 571 17.54 -24.35 -10.18
CA GLU A 571 16.46 -24.22 -9.19
C GLU A 571 16.75 -25.03 -7.92
N GLN A 572 17.29 -26.25 -8.06
CA GLN A 572 17.67 -27.09 -6.93
C GLN A 572 18.85 -26.49 -6.13
N GLN A 573 19.92 -26.05 -6.80
CA GLN A 573 21.06 -25.39 -6.13
C GLN A 573 20.65 -24.10 -5.40
N ALA A 574 19.67 -23.38 -5.93
CA ALA A 574 19.06 -22.22 -5.28
C ALA A 574 18.25 -22.66 -4.05
N LYS A 575 17.38 -23.67 -4.16
CA LYS A 575 16.60 -24.23 -3.02
C LYS A 575 17.49 -24.81 -1.92
N ASP A 576 18.69 -25.28 -2.26
CA ASP A 576 19.73 -25.71 -1.31
C ASP A 576 20.42 -24.56 -0.56
N LYS A 577 19.94 -23.33 -0.71
CA LYS A 577 20.24 -22.19 0.17
C LYS A 577 19.23 -22.00 1.31
N PHE A 578 18.10 -22.71 1.32
CA PHE A 578 16.95 -22.43 2.19
C PHE A 578 16.62 -23.57 3.15
N TRP A 579 16.48 -23.24 4.44
CA TRP A 579 16.03 -24.13 5.51
C TRP A 579 14.82 -23.49 6.21
N LEU A 580 13.62 -24.01 5.93
CA LEU A 580 12.36 -23.51 6.52
C LEU A 580 12.02 -24.28 7.80
N VAL A 581 11.59 -23.55 8.84
CA VAL A 581 11.25 -24.07 10.17
C VAL A 581 9.78 -23.75 10.48
N ASP A 582 9.05 -24.71 11.05
CA ASP A 582 7.68 -24.49 11.56
C ASP A 582 7.54 -24.91 13.02
N THR A 583 6.31 -24.98 13.53
CA THR A 583 6.00 -25.33 14.93
C THR A 583 6.40 -26.77 15.34
N LYS A 584 6.95 -27.57 14.42
CA LYS A 584 7.52 -28.90 14.68
C LYS A 584 9.03 -28.98 14.43
N GLY A 585 9.69 -27.84 14.17
CA GLY A 585 11.10 -27.76 13.80
C GLY A 585 11.33 -27.66 12.29
N LEU A 586 12.50 -28.07 11.82
CA LEU A 586 12.89 -28.02 10.42
C LEU A 586 11.88 -28.78 9.53
N VAL A 587 11.62 -28.27 8.33
CA VAL A 587 10.78 -28.94 7.33
C VAL A 587 11.65 -29.90 6.50
N THR A 588 11.54 -31.19 6.80
CA THR A 588 12.23 -32.31 6.14
C THR A 588 11.21 -33.25 5.48
N LYS A 589 11.59 -34.02 4.45
CA LYS A 589 10.67 -34.99 3.81
C LYS A 589 10.44 -36.26 4.63
N ASP A 590 11.34 -36.58 5.55
CA ASP A 590 11.32 -37.77 6.41
C ASP A 590 10.75 -37.51 7.82
N ARG A 591 10.24 -36.28 8.09
CA ARG A 591 9.71 -35.84 9.39
C ARG A 591 8.56 -36.67 9.97
N GLY A 592 7.93 -37.50 9.13
CA GLY A 592 6.83 -38.40 9.51
C GLY A 592 5.45 -37.74 9.62
N ASP A 593 5.31 -36.42 9.42
CA ASP A 593 4.02 -35.73 9.39
C ASP A 593 3.56 -35.37 7.96
N LYS A 594 2.24 -35.24 7.78
CA LYS A 594 1.66 -34.80 6.50
C LYS A 594 1.94 -33.30 6.31
N LEU A 595 3.02 -32.98 5.61
CA LEU A 595 3.34 -31.61 5.18
C LEU A 595 2.21 -31.04 4.30
N ALA A 596 1.86 -29.78 4.53
CA ALA A 596 1.02 -28.99 3.64
C ALA A 596 1.73 -28.75 2.29
N GLU A 597 0.97 -28.60 1.20
CA GLU A 597 1.53 -28.60 -0.16
C GLU A 597 2.61 -27.54 -0.37
N HIS A 598 2.36 -26.31 0.10
CA HIS A 598 3.32 -25.20 0.03
C HIS A 598 4.66 -25.50 0.70
N LYS A 599 4.70 -26.33 1.76
CA LYS A 599 5.93 -26.68 2.48
C LYS A 599 6.81 -27.66 1.71
N LYS A 600 6.24 -28.52 0.85
CA LYS A 600 6.97 -29.60 0.17
C LYS A 600 8.08 -29.08 -0.75
N TYR A 601 7.91 -27.88 -1.31
CA TYR A 601 8.87 -27.26 -2.23
C TYR A 601 10.25 -27.02 -1.60
N PHE A 602 10.29 -26.68 -0.30
CA PHE A 602 11.51 -26.46 0.48
C PHE A 602 11.85 -27.59 1.46
N ALA A 603 11.11 -28.71 1.41
CA ALA A 603 11.32 -29.81 2.35
C ALA A 603 12.69 -30.48 2.12
N ARG A 604 13.57 -30.38 3.13
CA ARG A 604 14.95 -30.87 3.12
C ARG A 604 15.03 -32.40 3.04
N THR A 605 16.17 -32.90 2.55
CA THR A 605 16.53 -34.34 2.48
C THR A 605 17.98 -34.62 2.87
N ASP A 606 18.74 -33.58 3.26
CA ASP A 606 20.15 -33.60 3.66
C ASP A 606 20.36 -33.75 5.17
N ASN A 607 19.26 -33.89 5.93
CA ASN A 607 19.22 -34.01 7.38
C ASN A 607 19.72 -35.37 7.91
N ASN A 608 19.99 -36.35 7.03
CA ASN A 608 20.54 -37.68 7.37
C ASN A 608 19.76 -38.40 8.48
N GLY A 609 18.42 -38.33 8.45
CA GLY A 609 17.54 -38.96 9.45
C GLY A 609 17.38 -38.18 10.77
N HIS A 610 18.18 -37.14 11.01
CA HIS A 610 18.06 -36.29 12.19
C HIS A 610 16.92 -35.28 12.02
N GLN A 611 16.21 -34.97 13.12
CA GLN A 611 15.08 -34.05 13.12
C GLN A 611 15.32 -32.93 14.12
N PHE A 612 15.68 -31.75 13.61
CA PHE A 612 16.01 -30.56 14.39
C PHE A 612 14.71 -29.86 14.80
N ARG A 613 14.45 -29.75 16.11
CA ARG A 613 13.18 -29.31 16.72
C ARG A 613 13.20 -27.86 17.16
N THR A 614 14.34 -27.37 17.63
CA THR A 614 14.52 -25.98 18.08
C THR A 614 15.18 -25.12 17.00
N LEU A 615 15.06 -23.78 17.11
CA LEU A 615 15.73 -22.87 16.19
C LEU A 615 17.26 -22.87 16.42
N GLU A 616 17.69 -23.05 17.68
CA GLU A 616 19.10 -23.23 18.05
C GLU A 616 19.73 -24.48 17.41
N GLU A 617 19.06 -25.64 17.48
CA GLU A 617 19.50 -26.87 16.78
C GLU A 617 19.64 -26.66 15.26
N VAL A 618 18.69 -25.93 14.65
CA VAL A 618 18.75 -25.59 13.22
C VAL A 618 19.90 -24.63 12.94
N ILE A 619 20.19 -23.64 13.80
CA ILE A 619 21.31 -22.71 13.62
C ILE A 619 22.66 -23.42 13.78
N GLU A 620 22.82 -24.34 14.72
CA GLU A 620 24.06 -25.11 14.88
C GLU A 620 24.36 -25.99 13.65
N TYR A 621 23.33 -26.65 13.11
CA TYR A 621 23.44 -27.50 11.92
C TYR A 621 23.58 -26.70 10.60
N VAL A 622 22.80 -25.64 10.43
CA VAL A 622 22.74 -24.84 9.20
C VAL A 622 23.81 -23.74 9.16
N LYS A 623 24.36 -23.30 10.30
CA LYS A 623 25.32 -22.19 10.41
C LYS A 623 24.97 -21.02 9.48
N PRO A 624 23.74 -20.46 9.58
CA PRO A 624 23.20 -19.53 8.61
C PRO A 624 23.99 -18.23 8.50
N SER A 625 23.94 -17.63 7.31
CA SER A 625 24.31 -16.23 7.08
C SER A 625 23.13 -15.27 7.27
N ALA A 626 21.91 -15.77 7.06
CA ALA A 626 20.67 -15.02 7.18
C ALA A 626 19.60 -15.76 7.98
N LEU A 627 18.90 -15.03 8.84
CA LEU A 627 17.74 -15.50 9.61
C LEU A 627 16.55 -14.57 9.33
N VAL A 628 15.47 -15.13 8.79
CA VAL A 628 14.26 -14.39 8.39
C VAL A 628 13.07 -14.89 9.23
N GLY A 629 12.34 -13.97 9.85
CA GLY A 629 11.22 -14.24 10.76
C GLY A 629 9.89 -13.83 10.14
N LEU A 630 9.01 -14.82 9.93
CA LEU A 630 7.67 -14.66 9.36
C LEU A 630 6.66 -15.51 10.16
N THR A 631 6.65 -15.35 11.48
CA THR A 631 5.92 -16.21 12.45
C THR A 631 4.67 -15.60 13.09
N ALA A 632 4.50 -14.27 13.02
CA ALA A 632 3.57 -13.50 13.86
C ALA A 632 3.70 -13.79 15.39
N THR A 633 4.89 -14.18 15.84
CA THR A 633 5.18 -14.62 17.22
C THR A 633 6.40 -13.88 17.77
N HIS A 634 6.16 -13.02 18.77
CA HIS A 634 7.19 -12.20 19.40
C HIS A 634 8.13 -13.03 20.29
N GLY A 635 9.41 -12.62 20.36
CA GLY A 635 10.42 -13.23 21.23
C GLY A 635 11.01 -14.55 20.73
N VAL A 636 10.69 -14.96 19.50
CA VAL A 636 11.23 -16.20 18.88
C VAL A 636 12.71 -16.05 18.50
N PHE A 637 13.17 -14.83 18.22
CA PHE A 637 14.60 -14.54 18.06
C PHE A 637 15.15 -14.10 19.41
N THR A 638 15.49 -15.08 20.24
CA THR A 638 16.11 -14.91 21.56
C THR A 638 17.57 -14.45 21.45
N GLU A 639 18.15 -14.01 22.58
CA GLU A 639 19.59 -13.71 22.66
C GLU A 639 20.46 -14.92 22.28
N SER A 640 20.07 -16.15 22.64
CA SER A 640 20.76 -17.39 22.24
C SER A 640 20.75 -17.55 20.72
N VAL A 641 19.58 -17.43 20.08
CA VAL A 641 19.39 -17.51 18.64
C VAL A 641 20.22 -16.46 17.89
N VAL A 642 20.16 -15.19 18.31
CA VAL A 642 20.83 -14.08 17.62
C VAL A 642 22.35 -14.14 17.80
N ARG A 643 22.85 -14.53 18.98
CA ARG A 643 24.30 -14.74 19.20
C ARG A 643 24.81 -15.98 18.47
N ALA A 644 24.03 -17.05 18.35
CA ALA A 644 24.40 -18.24 17.56
C ALA A 644 24.45 -17.95 16.05
N LEU A 645 23.54 -17.11 15.54
CA LEU A 645 23.61 -16.57 14.17
C LEU A 645 24.90 -15.75 13.97
N LYS A 646 25.21 -14.81 14.86
CA LYS A 646 26.46 -14.03 14.80
C LYS A 646 27.70 -14.92 14.80
N ALA A 647 27.79 -15.87 15.75
CA ALA A 647 28.91 -16.79 15.85
C ALA A 647 29.09 -17.67 14.60
N SER A 648 27.98 -18.07 13.96
CA SER A 648 28.01 -18.80 12.69
C SER A 648 28.64 -18.00 11.55
N VAL A 649 28.39 -16.68 11.52
CA VAL A 649 28.89 -15.78 10.48
C VAL A 649 30.32 -15.32 10.73
N ASP A 650 30.64 -14.95 11.97
CA ASP A 650 32.00 -14.57 12.38
C ASP A 650 32.99 -15.72 12.14
N ALA A 651 32.57 -16.98 12.39
CA ALA A 651 33.37 -18.18 12.11
C ALA A 651 33.64 -18.43 10.62
N GLY A 652 32.89 -17.78 9.71
CA GLY A 652 33.14 -17.83 8.26
C GLY A 652 34.26 -16.90 7.79
N GLY A 653 34.66 -15.90 8.59
CA GLY A 653 35.72 -14.97 8.21
C GLY A 653 35.55 -13.54 8.77
N LEU A 654 36.67 -12.83 8.86
CA LEU A 654 36.75 -11.48 9.42
C LEU A 654 35.90 -10.47 8.63
N GLY A 655 35.17 -9.60 9.34
CA GLY A 655 34.39 -8.52 8.75
C GLY A 655 33.06 -8.95 8.11
N ARG A 656 32.67 -10.23 8.23
CA ARG A 656 31.34 -10.71 7.85
C ARG A 656 30.26 -10.18 8.81
N ARG A 657 29.04 -10.02 8.31
CA ARG A 657 27.90 -9.44 9.04
C ARG A 657 26.65 -10.32 8.93
N PRO A 658 26.01 -10.72 10.05
CA PRO A 658 24.81 -11.55 10.01
C PRO A 658 23.61 -10.75 9.52
N ILE A 659 22.78 -11.38 8.67
CA ILE A 659 21.53 -10.78 8.17
C ILE A 659 20.37 -11.26 9.06
N LEU A 660 19.60 -10.35 9.64
CA LEU A 660 18.53 -10.67 10.61
C LEU A 660 17.27 -9.86 10.29
N PHE A 661 16.24 -10.52 9.75
CA PHE A 661 15.01 -9.87 9.30
C PHE A 661 13.79 -10.33 10.12
N PRO A 662 13.45 -9.70 11.27
CA PRO A 662 12.20 -9.94 11.98
C PRO A 662 11.04 -9.17 11.30
N LEU A 663 10.36 -9.81 10.36
CA LEU A 663 9.41 -9.16 9.47
C LEU A 663 7.97 -9.17 9.98
N SER A 664 7.68 -9.89 11.07
CA SER A 664 6.32 -10.00 11.59
C SER A 664 5.73 -8.67 12.06
N ASN A 665 4.44 -8.48 11.74
CA ASN A 665 3.67 -7.27 12.02
C ASN A 665 2.43 -7.59 12.90
N PRO A 666 1.93 -6.64 13.71
CA PRO A 666 2.53 -5.33 14.04
C PRO A 666 3.75 -5.49 14.98
N LEU A 667 4.29 -4.39 15.50
CA LEU A 667 5.47 -4.34 16.38
C LEU A 667 5.43 -5.35 17.54
N THR A 668 4.25 -5.59 18.14
CA THR A 668 4.03 -6.56 19.23
C THR A 668 4.11 -8.03 18.80
N LYS A 669 4.40 -8.30 17.51
CA LYS A 669 4.57 -9.61 16.90
C LYS A 669 5.94 -9.83 16.27
N ALA A 670 6.79 -8.80 16.17
CA ALA A 670 8.14 -8.90 15.61
C ALA A 670 9.00 -9.86 16.44
N GLU A 671 9.76 -10.74 15.77
CA GLU A 671 10.49 -11.84 16.41
C GLU A 671 11.54 -11.37 17.44
N CYS A 672 12.14 -10.19 17.23
CA CYS A 672 12.93 -9.42 18.20
C CYS A 672 12.86 -7.92 17.88
N THR A 673 13.32 -7.06 18.79
CA THR A 673 13.42 -5.62 18.56
C THR A 673 14.73 -5.19 17.90
N PHE A 674 14.74 -4.02 17.26
CA PHE A 674 15.97 -3.43 16.71
C PHE A 674 17.05 -3.21 17.77
N LYS A 675 16.67 -2.80 18.99
CA LYS A 675 17.63 -2.60 20.11
C LYS A 675 18.35 -3.90 20.45
N GLU A 676 17.57 -4.96 20.67
CA GLU A 676 18.09 -6.29 20.99
C GLU A 676 18.99 -6.83 19.87
N ALA A 677 18.59 -6.69 18.61
CA ALA A 677 19.41 -7.09 17.47
C ALA A 677 20.77 -6.37 17.41
N ILE A 678 20.83 -5.08 17.76
CA ILE A 678 22.09 -4.32 17.85
C ILE A 678 22.93 -4.81 19.05
N ASP A 679 22.36 -4.89 20.24
CA ASP A 679 23.09 -5.26 21.48
C ASP A 679 23.58 -6.71 21.47
N TRP A 680 22.82 -7.65 20.91
CA TRP A 680 23.19 -9.06 20.83
C TRP A 680 24.18 -9.37 19.71
N THR A 681 24.46 -8.40 18.81
CA THR A 681 25.43 -8.57 17.72
C THR A 681 26.59 -7.58 17.75
N ASP A 682 26.72 -6.80 18.82
CA ASP A 682 27.75 -5.75 18.97
C ASP A 682 27.70 -4.72 17.82
N GLY A 683 26.48 -4.46 17.30
CA GLY A 683 26.22 -3.61 16.14
C GLY A 683 26.57 -4.20 14.77
N THR A 684 27.05 -5.45 14.68
CA THR A 684 27.47 -6.01 13.37
C THR A 684 26.32 -6.49 12.48
N VAL A 685 25.09 -6.62 12.99
CA VAL A 685 23.92 -7.10 12.23
C VAL A 685 23.54 -6.21 11.05
N LEU A 686 22.98 -6.82 10.01
CA LEU A 686 22.22 -6.20 8.93
C LEU A 686 20.74 -6.46 9.17
N PHE A 687 20.06 -5.48 9.77
CA PHE A 687 18.69 -5.59 10.27
C PHE A 687 17.67 -4.93 9.34
N ALA A 688 16.53 -5.60 9.11
CA ALA A 688 15.31 -4.98 8.58
C ALA A 688 14.04 -5.61 9.17
N SER A 689 13.03 -4.79 9.48
CA SER A 689 11.75 -5.24 10.05
C SER A 689 10.55 -4.84 9.21
N GLY A 690 9.42 -5.53 9.39
CA GLY A 690 8.16 -5.13 8.74
C GLY A 690 7.55 -3.86 9.36
N SER A 691 7.63 -3.76 10.69
CA SER A 691 7.18 -2.62 11.49
C SER A 691 8.31 -1.60 11.71
N PRO A 692 7.99 -0.30 11.89
CA PRO A 692 9.00 0.73 12.12
C PRO A 692 9.58 0.65 13.54
N PHE A 693 10.88 0.97 13.67
CA PHE A 693 11.56 1.19 14.95
C PHE A 693 12.18 2.59 14.99
N SER A 694 12.45 3.10 16.20
CA SER A 694 13.30 4.28 16.40
C SER A 694 14.77 3.93 16.16
N SER A 695 15.57 4.93 15.77
CA SER A 695 17.04 4.82 15.79
C SER A 695 17.55 4.61 17.22
N TYR A 696 18.64 3.86 17.36
CA TYR A 696 19.19 3.47 18.66
C TYR A 696 20.65 3.89 18.77
N THR A 697 21.02 4.57 19.85
CA THR A 697 22.40 5.02 20.10
C THR A 697 23.01 4.24 21.26
N THR A 698 24.15 3.60 21.01
CA THR A 698 24.93 2.85 22.02
C THR A 698 26.42 2.99 21.72
N ASN A 699 27.26 3.02 22.75
CA ASN A 699 28.73 3.20 22.65
C ASN A 699 29.18 4.39 21.77
N GLY A 700 28.38 5.47 21.72
CA GLY A 700 28.64 6.65 20.90
C GLY A 700 28.27 6.54 19.41
N VAL A 701 27.77 5.38 18.97
CA VAL A 701 27.32 5.12 17.60
C VAL A 701 25.79 5.11 17.55
N THR A 702 25.21 5.81 16.57
CA THR A 702 23.77 5.76 16.28
C THR A 702 23.52 4.81 15.13
N TYR A 703 22.66 3.81 15.36
CA TYR A 703 22.21 2.84 14.39
C TYR A 703 20.80 3.19 13.91
N HIS A 704 20.56 3.03 12.60
CA HIS A 704 19.29 3.35 11.95
C HIS A 704 18.60 2.05 11.47
N PRO A 705 17.33 1.80 11.83
CA PRO A 705 16.62 0.60 11.41
C PRO A 705 16.13 0.73 9.97
N ASN A 706 16.23 -0.37 9.22
CA ASN A 706 15.61 -0.51 7.90
C ASN A 706 14.18 -1.06 8.07
N GLN A 707 13.23 -0.58 7.26
CA GLN A 707 11.87 -1.12 7.24
C GLN A 707 11.54 -1.75 5.87
N GLY A 708 11.41 -3.07 5.84
CA GLY A 708 10.99 -3.82 4.65
C GLY A 708 9.47 -3.82 4.52
N ASN A 709 8.91 -2.71 4.07
CA ASN A 709 7.48 -2.56 3.83
C ASN A 709 7.16 -2.37 2.34
N ASN A 710 6.11 -3.05 1.88
CA ASN A 710 5.58 -3.11 0.52
C ASN A 710 5.45 -1.73 -0.18
N VAL A 711 5.26 -0.65 0.58
CA VAL A 711 5.18 0.73 0.07
C VAL A 711 6.39 1.17 -0.77
N TYR A 712 7.55 0.53 -0.63
CA TYR A 712 8.71 0.80 -1.50
C TYR A 712 8.64 0.10 -2.88
N VAL A 713 7.73 -0.84 -3.10
CA VAL A 713 7.61 -1.59 -4.37
C VAL A 713 6.24 -1.45 -5.04
N PHE A 714 5.11 -1.61 -4.34
CA PHE A 714 3.80 -1.61 -5.00
C PHE A 714 3.51 -0.32 -5.79
N PRO A 715 3.84 0.90 -5.32
CA PRO A 715 3.58 2.11 -6.08
C PRO A 715 4.29 2.13 -7.44
N GLY A 716 5.56 1.72 -7.46
CA GLY A 716 6.36 1.62 -8.67
C GLY A 716 5.95 0.46 -9.59
N ILE A 717 5.51 -0.67 -9.04
CA ILE A 717 4.97 -1.81 -9.83
C ILE A 717 3.72 -1.36 -10.59
N GLY A 718 2.73 -0.78 -9.90
CA GLY A 718 1.49 -0.34 -10.54
C GLY A 718 1.73 0.78 -11.58
N LEU A 719 2.49 1.82 -11.22
CA LEU A 719 2.83 2.90 -12.14
C LEU A 719 3.60 2.38 -13.37
N GLY A 720 4.57 1.49 -13.18
CA GLY A 720 5.34 0.91 -14.27
C GLY A 720 4.49 0.04 -15.21
N ALA A 721 3.53 -0.73 -14.67
CA ALA A 721 2.59 -1.51 -15.47
C ALA A 721 1.63 -0.62 -16.28
N ILE A 722 1.11 0.46 -15.68
CA ILE A 722 0.21 1.42 -16.33
C ILE A 722 0.94 2.17 -17.46
N LEU A 723 2.08 2.79 -17.15
CA LEU A 723 2.83 3.59 -18.12
C LEU A 723 3.41 2.74 -19.26
N ALA A 724 3.79 1.48 -19.01
CA ALA A 724 4.16 0.54 -20.08
C ALA A 724 2.96 0.01 -20.89
N LYS A 725 1.72 0.32 -20.49
CA LYS A 725 0.47 -0.29 -20.99
C LYS A 725 0.59 -1.82 -21.04
N ALA A 726 1.01 -2.41 -19.92
CA ALA A 726 1.30 -3.83 -19.82
C ALA A 726 0.03 -4.68 -19.94
N THR A 727 0.09 -5.76 -20.72
CA THR A 727 -1.01 -6.73 -20.90
C THR A 727 -1.22 -7.64 -19.70
N ARG A 728 -0.15 -7.92 -18.95
CA ARG A 728 -0.14 -8.65 -17.67
C ARG A 728 1.09 -8.24 -16.85
N VAL A 729 1.12 -8.55 -15.55
CA VAL A 729 2.29 -8.35 -14.69
C VAL A 729 3.09 -9.65 -14.61
N THR A 730 4.35 -9.66 -15.06
CA THR A 730 5.20 -10.87 -15.06
C THR A 730 6.07 -10.97 -13.81
N ASP A 731 6.58 -12.17 -13.49
CA ASP A 731 7.53 -12.32 -12.38
C ASP A 731 8.88 -11.63 -12.67
N ASP A 732 9.27 -11.40 -13.95
CA ASP A 732 10.43 -10.54 -14.23
C ASP A 732 10.16 -9.07 -13.85
N MET A 733 8.93 -8.57 -13.98
CA MET A 733 8.56 -7.23 -13.50
C MET A 733 8.63 -7.16 -11.96
N ILE A 734 8.14 -8.18 -11.26
CA ILE A 734 8.23 -8.29 -9.79
C ILE A 734 9.70 -8.36 -9.34
N TYR A 735 10.50 -9.25 -9.93
CA TYR A 735 11.94 -9.37 -9.66
C TYR A 735 12.69 -8.06 -9.95
N THR A 736 12.38 -7.44 -11.09
CA THR A 736 13.00 -6.18 -11.52
C THR A 736 12.65 -5.04 -10.56
N SER A 737 11.43 -5.00 -10.00
CA SER A 737 11.05 -4.02 -8.98
C SER A 737 11.93 -4.13 -7.71
N ALA A 738 12.21 -5.35 -7.27
CA ALA A 738 13.08 -5.62 -6.12
C ALA A 738 14.53 -5.21 -6.39
N ALA A 739 15.04 -5.56 -7.57
CA ALA A 739 16.38 -5.19 -8.01
C ALA A 739 16.53 -3.66 -8.19
N ALA A 740 15.50 -2.98 -8.69
CA ALA A 740 15.49 -1.53 -8.85
C ALA A 740 15.50 -0.82 -7.48
N LEU A 741 14.65 -1.26 -6.55
CA LEU A 741 14.62 -0.72 -5.19
C LEU A 741 15.98 -0.88 -4.49
N ALA A 742 16.60 -2.06 -4.55
CA ALA A 742 17.91 -2.32 -3.96
C ALA A 742 19.05 -1.43 -4.52
N ASN A 743 18.88 -0.89 -5.74
CA ASN A 743 19.83 0.00 -6.39
C ASN A 743 19.42 1.50 -6.33
N SER A 744 18.36 1.86 -5.58
CA SER A 744 17.83 3.24 -5.50
C SER A 744 18.34 4.07 -4.31
N LEU A 745 19.19 3.47 -3.46
CA LEU A 745 19.81 4.15 -2.32
C LEU A 745 20.81 5.21 -2.78
N ASN A 746 20.87 6.34 -2.08
CA ASN A 746 21.88 7.37 -2.32
C ASN A 746 23.16 7.13 -1.51
N ALA A 747 24.20 7.94 -1.76
CA ALA A 747 25.51 7.78 -1.14
C ALA A 747 25.50 7.91 0.40
N ASP A 748 24.65 8.77 0.97
CA ASP A 748 24.54 8.93 2.42
C ASP A 748 23.76 7.78 3.09
N GLU A 749 22.81 7.17 2.38
CA GLU A 749 22.06 6.00 2.84
C GLU A 749 22.95 4.75 2.85
N VAL A 750 23.74 4.54 1.79
CA VAL A 750 24.77 3.49 1.72
C VAL A 750 25.82 3.70 2.82
N LYS A 751 26.27 4.94 3.06
CA LYS A 751 27.21 5.29 4.13
C LYS A 751 26.65 5.07 5.54
N GLN A 752 25.34 5.20 5.72
CA GLN A 752 24.63 4.84 6.96
C GLN A 752 24.42 3.33 7.13
N GLY A 753 24.79 2.51 6.13
CA GLY A 753 24.58 1.06 6.16
C GLY A 753 23.12 0.64 5.99
N LEU A 754 22.30 1.48 5.36
CA LEU A 754 20.91 1.16 5.02
C LEU A 754 20.85 0.18 3.84
N ILE A 755 19.73 -0.54 3.74
CA ILE A 755 19.40 -1.48 2.65
C ILE A 755 18.06 -1.17 1.97
N TYR A 756 17.39 -0.08 2.38
CA TYR A 756 16.33 0.59 1.64
C TYR A 756 16.61 2.11 1.64
N PRO A 757 16.04 2.89 0.70
CA PRO A 757 15.97 4.35 0.82
C PRO A 757 15.24 4.78 2.10
N ARG A 758 15.45 6.02 2.53
CA ARG A 758 14.64 6.62 3.61
C ARG A 758 13.21 6.91 3.10
N ILE A 759 12.22 6.87 3.98
CA ILE A 759 10.80 6.97 3.60
C ILE A 759 10.44 8.31 2.93
N ASP A 760 11.14 9.39 3.24
CA ASP A 760 11.01 10.69 2.55
C ASP A 760 11.44 10.64 1.07
N ARG A 761 12.23 9.65 0.66
CA ARG A 761 12.61 9.38 -0.73
C ARG A 761 11.78 8.29 -1.41
N VAL A 762 10.70 7.77 -0.78
CA VAL A 762 9.86 6.71 -1.36
C VAL A 762 9.30 7.09 -2.75
N ARG A 763 9.09 8.39 -3.00
CA ARG A 763 8.64 8.90 -4.30
C ARG A 763 9.71 8.88 -5.38
N GLU A 764 10.96 9.19 -5.04
CA GLU A 764 12.10 9.02 -5.95
C GLU A 764 12.34 7.54 -6.28
N ALA A 765 12.29 6.69 -5.25
CA ALA A 765 12.44 5.24 -5.40
C ALA A 765 11.33 4.64 -6.28
N SER A 766 10.08 5.07 -6.12
CA SER A 766 8.94 4.60 -6.93
C SER A 766 9.09 4.93 -8.42
N VAL A 767 9.70 6.08 -8.78
CA VAL A 767 10.01 6.42 -10.19
C VAL A 767 11.09 5.49 -10.75
N ILE A 768 12.15 5.20 -9.98
CA ILE A 768 13.21 4.25 -10.39
C ILE A 768 12.64 2.83 -10.55
N VAL A 769 11.78 2.38 -9.62
CA VAL A 769 11.10 1.09 -9.71
C VAL A 769 10.19 1.03 -10.95
N ALA A 770 9.36 2.06 -11.18
CA ALA A 770 8.49 2.12 -12.35
C ALA A 770 9.28 2.09 -13.67
N ARG A 771 10.39 2.85 -13.76
CA ARG A 771 11.30 2.88 -14.91
C ARG A 771 11.84 1.50 -15.28
N GLU A 772 12.29 0.72 -14.30
CA GLU A 772 12.80 -0.62 -14.56
C GLU A 772 11.68 -1.65 -14.80
N VAL A 773 10.54 -1.53 -14.14
CA VAL A 773 9.32 -2.33 -14.41
C VAL A 773 8.83 -2.10 -15.85
N MET A 774 8.84 -0.85 -16.34
CA MET A 774 8.53 -0.52 -17.73
C MET A 774 9.48 -1.22 -18.70
N LYS A 775 10.80 -1.14 -18.47
CA LYS A 775 11.80 -1.85 -19.28
C LYS A 775 11.59 -3.37 -19.26
N SER A 776 11.24 -3.95 -18.11
CA SER A 776 10.90 -5.38 -18.00
C SER A 776 9.68 -5.73 -18.85
N ALA A 777 8.63 -4.93 -18.80
CA ALA A 777 7.43 -5.10 -19.63
C ALA A 777 7.72 -5.08 -21.14
N ARG A 778 8.68 -4.29 -21.63
CA ARG A 778 9.16 -4.37 -23.04
C ARG A 778 9.92 -5.67 -23.30
N ARG A 779 10.91 -6.02 -22.46
CA ARG A 779 11.74 -7.23 -22.63
C ARG A 779 10.90 -8.52 -22.69
N GLU A 780 9.87 -8.60 -21.85
CA GLU A 780 8.96 -9.75 -21.75
C GLU A 780 7.87 -9.76 -22.85
N GLY A 781 7.85 -8.76 -23.75
CA GLY A 781 6.87 -8.63 -24.81
C GLY A 781 5.44 -8.37 -24.33
N VAL A 782 5.27 -7.76 -23.15
CA VAL A 782 3.95 -7.48 -22.54
C VAL A 782 3.53 -6.01 -22.61
N SER A 783 4.46 -5.08 -22.85
CA SER A 783 4.16 -3.67 -23.13
C SER A 783 3.45 -3.51 -24.47
N THR A 784 2.53 -2.53 -24.56
CA THR A 784 1.84 -2.15 -25.81
C THR A 784 2.18 -0.73 -26.28
N LEU A 785 3.26 -0.14 -25.76
CA LEU A 785 3.82 1.11 -26.29
C LEU A 785 4.49 0.88 -27.67
N PRO A 786 4.48 1.86 -28.59
CA PRO A 786 5.19 1.76 -29.86
C PRO A 786 6.70 1.59 -29.69
N GLU A 787 7.32 0.74 -30.52
CA GLU A 787 8.78 0.53 -30.48
C GLU A 787 9.58 1.79 -30.87
N GLU A 788 9.00 2.69 -31.67
CA GLU A 788 9.56 4.02 -31.97
C GLU A 788 9.80 4.85 -30.69
N GLN A 789 8.82 4.86 -29.77
CA GLN A 789 8.93 5.54 -28.47
C GLN A 789 10.01 4.92 -27.57
N TRP A 790 10.23 3.61 -27.68
CA TRP A 790 11.33 2.94 -26.97
C TRP A 790 12.71 3.27 -27.54
N LEU A 791 12.83 3.41 -28.87
CA LEU A 791 14.08 3.79 -29.54
C LEU A 791 14.50 5.22 -29.19
N GLU A 792 13.55 6.16 -29.06
CA GLU A 792 13.82 7.51 -28.54
C GLU A 792 14.46 7.46 -27.13
N TRP A 793 13.92 6.62 -26.24
CA TRP A 793 14.47 6.44 -24.89
C TRP A 793 15.80 5.67 -24.86
N GLU A 794 16.13 4.87 -25.87
CA GLU A 794 17.42 4.18 -25.95
C GLU A 794 18.57 5.08 -26.45
N GLU A 795 18.28 6.12 -27.25
CA GLU A 795 19.30 7.11 -27.67
C GLU A 795 19.78 7.97 -26.49
N TRP A 796 18.85 8.41 -25.62
CA TRP A 796 19.13 9.34 -24.50
C TRP A 796 19.23 8.64 -23.14
N GLY A 797 18.84 7.36 -23.08
CA GLY A 797 18.89 6.52 -21.89
C GLY A 797 17.87 6.90 -20.81
N ASP A 798 18.12 6.39 -19.60
CA ASP A 798 17.22 6.48 -18.43
C ASP A 798 16.72 7.90 -18.10
N VAL A 799 17.46 8.95 -18.49
CA VAL A 799 17.10 10.35 -18.26
C VAL A 799 15.79 10.73 -18.95
N ASP A 800 15.56 10.23 -20.16
CA ASP A 800 14.40 10.61 -20.99
C ASP A 800 13.17 9.78 -20.65
N LEU A 801 13.35 8.49 -20.33
CA LEU A 801 12.30 7.67 -19.73
C LEU A 801 11.89 8.17 -18.33
N GLU A 802 12.83 8.63 -17.50
CA GLU A 802 12.49 9.30 -16.24
C GLU A 802 11.77 10.64 -16.48
N ARG A 803 12.17 11.42 -17.49
CA ARG A 803 11.48 12.66 -17.84
C ARG A 803 10.03 12.38 -18.25
N TYR A 804 9.81 11.35 -19.07
CA TYR A 804 8.47 10.88 -19.44
C TYR A 804 7.65 10.52 -18.20
N ILE A 805 8.17 9.66 -17.30
CA ILE A 805 7.47 9.29 -16.06
C ILE A 805 7.16 10.54 -15.22
N LYS A 806 8.15 11.43 -15.01
CA LYS A 806 8.02 12.68 -14.25
C LYS A 806 7.04 13.69 -14.87
N GLN A 807 6.70 13.56 -16.15
CA GLN A 807 5.68 14.35 -16.84
C GLN A 807 4.27 13.74 -16.76
N HIS A 808 4.14 12.43 -16.49
CA HIS A 808 2.87 11.71 -16.43
C HIS A 808 2.37 11.44 -15.00
N ILE A 809 3.15 11.78 -13.97
CA ILE A 809 2.76 11.64 -12.56
C ILE A 809 2.13 12.92 -12.00
N TYR A 810 1.05 12.75 -11.23
CA TYR A 810 0.35 13.79 -10.49
C TYR A 810 1.22 14.37 -9.37
N ASP A 811 1.38 15.70 -9.37
CA ASP A 811 2.05 16.51 -8.34
C ASP A 811 1.14 17.70 -8.00
N PRO A 812 0.59 17.80 -6.78
CA PRO A 812 -0.43 18.79 -6.43
C PRO A 812 0.15 20.22 -6.42
N LYS A 813 -0.11 20.97 -7.49
CA LYS A 813 0.26 22.39 -7.66
C LYS A 813 -1.00 23.23 -7.76
N PHE A 814 -1.00 24.34 -7.04
CA PHE A 814 -2.15 25.25 -6.87
C PHE A 814 -2.16 26.34 -7.95
#